data_AF-A0A975J0I5-F1
#
_entry.id   AF-A0A975J0I5-F1
#
_cell.length_a   1.000
_cell.length_b   1.000
_cell.length_c   1.000
_cell.angle_alpha   90.00
_cell.angle_beta   90.00
_cell.angle_gamma   90.00
#
_symmetry.space_group_name_H-M   'P 1'
#
loop_
_entity.id
_entity.type
_entity.pdbx_description
1 polymer ?
#
loop_
_entity_poly.entity_id
_entity_poly.type
_entity_poly.pdbx_seq_one_letter_code
_entity_poly.pdbx_strand_id
1 'polypeptide(L)'
;MNLHYKAQSHAAPAWRRGALRTLLALASVTATVHGQDPNNPPASFTRTYTYTGGSTTVTFNKQSVRGPNYGVYLHTGGTSFTSYTPTRPVRTYIGSVSGYPGAIAAGQLLADGSVRTSIIFEDGTTWKGTGTSMTIPSPASWTPKYPTNVVGSGGAGSTVYGADVGLDLSYSYYNKASLNADEALERAEFAVTETSAIYLRDFAVLPRIGRIVLRTNSADDPSTSLSLLKDQWNNVLPTVLPSTSYDEATTVVVTGSGGLAFVSNIGTSNAYAWVSISSSLSDANFCTVWRHEFGHNWGAGDNQDDHTEGNTIMNGNGLSRFASSELAKMIPYRNTRTGILDNLGSYSFPLPPRANADRAKVHFSLTDLTLDVLANDSDSNGQTITITSFPSTSQGGASITRSTGTGPGGRDQLIYHPSTSITALDYFSYRIQDSAGYQSVGWVMIQPPTQAPDPDIAADVNSVSSGAWSTTTVWSDSLAPSAGKNYGISNSHTVDASPNNVSSGGTVDFAGDTMAVNSGGLLRLAHNSAGGTTTYTSAFDGGLILRGGSTLQSYNSNVGNVTRSIRGPVVIGSGTSTIRIQSDSGSSYTNGLRISDGIFGTGNVNVTGTLQGQTGERRFLYMGMNNVAYSGNWNVTGDGTTDNARRLFLVAEAANSLGTGTVTLNTRAQLRNSAAGGLDSLYGVTLTTATSTLQLTNPWIDPAATLDLQAGTLDLGSGASTIGTLKIAGNAITPGTYTATNLGAFGYGGTFTGSGTITIVTIPSVASGDWTTTSVWADATAPGSGKNYRVVSANTVDSVSASVASGSTVTFPGDWVTVANGGILRLRHTSAGGNNTHTVNLKELLLESGATFQSYNTAAGNVMRNMSNPVSLGTGGSVTVRLQSDSGSAYSNTLRINGALTGGSDINLTATLQGQSGERRLLYVASANNTYSGNWNVTGDGTTDNARRLFLVSEAGGALGTGTVTLNTRAQLRSAATGALDSLYGVTLTTSTSTLQLTNAWNQDRAVLTLAAGTLDLGSATSTIGTMTIGGNNVPAGTYTATSLGALGYGGTFSGSGSLVITGDMP
;
A
#
# COMPACT_ATOMS: atom_id res chain seq x y z
N MET A 1 -41.27 20.73 40.35
CA MET A 1 -40.90 20.01 41.60
C MET A 1 -39.39 19.87 41.58
N ASN A 2 -38.63 20.72 42.25
CA ASN A 2 -38.21 20.60 43.66
C ASN A 2 -37.62 19.22 43.97
N LEU A 3 -36.46 19.01 44.60
CA LEU A 3 -35.31 19.80 45.06
C LEU A 3 -34.47 18.77 45.87
N HIS A 4 -33.15 19.01 46.03
CA HIS A 4 -32.30 18.57 47.17
C HIS A 4 -31.88 17.07 47.28
N TYR A 5 -30.67 16.64 47.74
CA TYR A 5 -29.60 17.28 48.53
C TYR A 5 -28.24 16.51 48.43
N LYS A 6 -27.12 17.27 48.42
CA LYS A 6 -25.83 17.18 49.21
C LYS A 6 -25.16 15.82 49.50
N ALA A 7 -23.85 15.68 49.76
CA ALA A 7 -22.61 16.48 49.85
C ALA A 7 -21.47 15.42 50.06
N GLN A 8 -20.16 15.63 49.94
CA GLN A 8 -19.29 16.52 50.71
C GLN A 8 -17.87 16.53 50.11
N SER A 9 -17.27 17.72 50.13
CA SER A 9 -15.84 17.96 50.13
C SER A 9 -15.37 18.35 51.54
N HIS A 10 -14.15 17.94 51.91
CA HIS A 10 -13.37 18.44 53.04
C HIS A 10 -12.04 18.92 52.44
N ALA A 11 -11.68 20.22 52.44
CA ALA A 11 -11.40 21.17 53.52
C ALA A 11 -9.91 21.24 53.87
N ALA A 12 -9.27 22.37 53.55
CA ALA A 12 -8.24 23.04 54.35
C ALA A 12 -8.01 24.50 53.86
N PRO A 13 -7.65 25.44 54.76
CA PRO A 13 -8.09 26.86 54.81
C PRO A 13 -6.89 27.85 54.71
N ALA A 14 -6.91 29.17 54.94
CA ALA A 14 -7.85 30.29 54.90
C ALA A 14 -7.17 31.55 55.52
N TRP A 15 -7.13 32.67 54.79
CA TRP A 15 -7.38 34.07 55.23
C TRP A 15 -6.31 34.91 55.97
N ARG A 16 -6.10 36.15 55.47
CA ARG A 16 -6.62 37.40 56.10
C ARG A 16 -6.68 38.59 55.14
N ARG A 17 -7.73 39.41 55.30
CA ARG A 17 -8.03 40.70 54.62
C ARG A 17 -7.70 41.89 55.55
N GLY A 18 -7.54 43.08 54.95
CA GLY A 18 -7.71 44.41 55.58
C GLY A 18 -6.66 45.42 55.12
N ALA A 19 -6.86 46.19 54.04
CA ALA A 19 -7.59 47.47 53.93
C ALA A 19 -6.85 48.69 54.53
N LEU A 20 -6.33 49.61 53.69
CA LEU A 20 -6.65 51.05 53.74
C LEU A 20 -6.08 51.82 52.53
N ARG A 21 -6.81 52.84 52.12
CA ARG A 21 -6.67 53.69 50.92
C ARG A 21 -5.52 54.70 51.05
N THR A 22 -4.88 55.05 49.94
CA THR A 22 -4.54 56.46 49.64
C THR A 22 -4.51 56.68 48.13
N LEU A 23 -5.43 57.53 47.67
CA LEU A 23 -5.42 58.15 46.35
C LEU A 23 -4.24 59.14 46.32
N LEU A 24 -3.31 59.03 45.37
CA LEU A 24 -2.61 60.20 44.84
C LEU A 24 -2.28 59.92 43.36
N ALA A 25 -2.94 60.67 42.50
CA ALA A 25 -2.68 60.71 41.07
C ALA A 25 -1.31 61.35 40.81
N LEU A 26 -0.53 60.77 39.90
CA LEU A 26 0.42 61.51 39.07
C LEU A 26 0.57 60.80 37.73
N ALA A 27 -0.01 61.47 36.73
CA ALA A 27 0.38 61.51 35.33
C ALA A 27 0.71 60.19 34.64
N SER A 28 -0.15 59.84 33.69
CA SER A 28 0.25 59.48 32.33
C SER A 28 1.72 59.81 32.01
N VAL A 29 2.58 58.82 32.15
CA VAL A 29 3.60 58.60 31.14
C VAL A 29 2.97 57.59 30.20
N THR A 30 2.24 58.09 29.20
CA THR A 30 2.37 57.48 27.87
C THR A 30 3.85 57.35 27.65
N ALA A 31 4.41 56.15 27.87
CA ALA A 31 5.74 55.85 27.39
C ALA A 31 5.61 55.94 25.88
N THR A 32 5.92 57.12 25.38
CA THR A 32 6.32 57.39 24.01
C THR A 32 7.11 56.18 23.55
N VAL A 33 6.74 55.63 22.40
CA VAL A 33 7.48 54.59 21.69
C VAL A 33 8.96 54.99 21.74
N HIS A 34 9.74 54.38 22.64
CA HIS A 34 11.18 54.46 22.57
C HIS A 34 11.54 53.61 21.37
N GLY A 35 11.59 54.22 20.19
CA GLY A 35 12.32 53.65 19.07
C GLY A 35 13.72 53.30 19.57
N GLN A 36 14.21 52.12 19.21
CA GLN A 36 15.59 51.76 19.53
C GLN A 36 16.49 52.75 18.78
N ASP A 37 17.52 53.30 19.43
CA ASP A 37 18.44 54.24 18.78
C ASP A 37 19.12 53.52 17.60
N PRO A 38 18.78 53.86 16.34
CA PRO A 38 19.32 53.16 15.19
C PRO A 38 20.81 53.52 14.98
N ASN A 39 21.32 54.60 15.57
CA ASN A 39 22.74 54.94 15.49
C ASN A 39 23.59 54.15 16.50
N ASN A 40 22.97 53.67 17.58
CA ASN A 40 23.58 52.77 18.57
C ASN A 40 22.74 51.49 18.77
N PRO A 41 22.64 50.64 17.73
CA PRO A 41 21.76 49.47 17.77
C PRO A 41 22.18 48.50 18.89
N PRO A 42 21.26 48.18 19.83
CA PRO A 42 21.58 47.37 20.99
C PRO A 42 21.95 45.93 20.60
N ALA A 43 22.72 45.25 21.45
CA ALA A 43 23.09 43.84 21.27
C ALA A 43 21.87 42.91 21.36
N SER A 44 20.89 43.25 22.21
CA SER A 44 19.63 42.54 22.32
C SER A 44 18.51 43.48 22.78
N PHE A 45 17.28 43.21 22.38
CA PHE A 45 16.07 43.89 22.87
C PHE A 45 14.83 43.02 22.67
N THR A 46 13.74 43.35 23.36
CA THR A 46 12.44 42.67 23.22
C THR A 46 11.42 43.53 22.50
N ARG A 47 10.55 42.92 21.69
CA ARG A 47 9.42 43.58 21.03
C ARG A 47 8.15 42.75 21.17
N THR A 48 7.06 43.38 21.58
CA THR A 48 5.74 42.75 21.62
C THR A 48 4.92 43.17 20.41
N TYR A 49 4.37 42.17 19.71
CA TYR A 49 3.46 42.34 18.57
C TYR A 49 2.04 41.98 19.00
N THR A 50 1.10 42.86 18.70
CA THR A 50 -0.32 42.66 19.00
C THR A 50 -1.07 42.30 17.73
N TYR A 51 -1.96 41.30 17.80
CA TYR A 51 -2.79 40.85 16.69
C TYR A 51 -4.17 40.42 17.18
N THR A 52 -5.11 40.22 16.26
CA THR A 52 -6.47 39.78 16.59
C THR A 52 -6.41 38.43 17.32
N GLY A 53 -6.71 38.43 18.62
CA GLY A 53 -6.69 37.22 19.46
C GLY A 53 -5.54 37.12 20.46
N GLY A 54 -4.55 38.02 20.45
CA GLY A 54 -3.48 38.00 21.46
C GLY A 54 -2.26 38.89 21.17
N SER A 55 -1.17 38.58 21.85
CA SER A 55 0.13 39.20 21.63
C SER A 55 1.25 38.19 21.77
N THR A 56 2.33 38.35 21.00
CA THR A 56 3.56 37.58 21.17
C THR A 56 4.75 38.49 21.37
N THR A 57 5.75 38.04 22.12
CA THR A 57 6.99 38.79 22.37
C THR A 57 8.16 38.09 21.72
N VAL A 58 8.95 38.85 20.96
CA VAL A 58 10.19 38.39 20.32
C VAL A 58 11.37 38.98 21.08
N THR A 59 12.35 38.14 21.40
CA THR A 59 13.65 38.58 21.95
C THR A 59 14.67 38.55 20.83
N PHE A 60 15.04 39.73 20.34
CA PHE A 60 16.01 39.90 19.25
C PHE A 60 17.43 39.94 19.79
N ASN A 61 18.34 39.30 19.07
CA ASN A 61 19.78 39.33 19.29
C ASN A 61 20.46 39.75 17.99
N LYS A 62 21.38 40.70 18.11
CA LYS A 62 22.03 41.31 16.96
C LYS A 62 22.83 40.25 16.22
N GLN A 63 22.61 40.13 14.92
CA GLN A 63 23.29 39.19 14.05
C GLN A 63 23.79 39.91 12.81
N SER A 64 25.02 39.63 12.42
CA SER A 64 25.59 40.18 11.19
C SER A 64 25.70 39.09 10.13
N VAL A 65 25.20 39.41 8.94
CA VAL A 65 25.43 38.62 7.73
C VAL A 65 26.63 39.12 6.95
N ARG A 66 27.42 40.07 7.47
CA ARG A 66 28.66 40.53 6.82
C ARG A 66 29.75 39.48 7.03
N GLY A 67 30.24 38.88 5.94
CA GLY A 67 31.29 37.86 5.97
C GLY A 67 32.69 38.46 6.15
N PRO A 68 33.73 37.61 6.30
CA PRO A 68 35.12 38.06 6.45
C PRO A 68 35.61 38.93 5.28
N ASN A 69 35.07 38.68 4.08
CA ASN A 69 35.43 39.37 2.85
C ASN A 69 34.59 40.63 2.57
N TYR A 70 33.68 41.02 3.47
CA TYR A 70 32.67 42.08 3.24
C TYR A 70 33.29 43.38 2.68
N GLY A 71 33.00 43.66 1.41
CA GLY A 71 33.40 44.89 0.73
C GLY A 71 32.29 45.43 -0.17
N VAL A 72 32.08 46.74 -0.14
CA VAL A 72 31.07 47.44 -0.95
C VAL A 72 31.75 48.32 -1.99
N TYR A 73 31.28 48.23 -3.24
CA TYR A 73 31.80 48.97 -4.37
C TYR A 73 30.67 49.66 -5.12
N LEU A 74 30.73 50.99 -5.20
CA LEU A 74 29.79 51.79 -5.98
C LEU A 74 30.27 51.82 -7.44
N HIS A 75 29.40 51.42 -8.35
CA HIS A 75 29.65 51.51 -9.78
C HIS A 75 29.03 52.80 -10.31
N THR A 76 29.89 53.74 -10.71
CA THR A 76 29.49 55.12 -11.05
C THR A 76 29.49 55.39 -12.56
N GLY A 77 29.82 54.39 -13.40
CA GLY A 77 29.91 54.53 -14.85
C GLY A 77 31.00 53.67 -15.49
N GLY A 78 30.65 52.81 -16.45
CA GLY A 78 31.63 52.13 -17.32
C GLY A 78 32.53 51.17 -16.54
N THR A 79 33.83 51.45 -16.43
CA THR A 79 34.78 50.66 -15.61
C THR A 79 35.13 51.31 -14.27
N SER A 80 34.44 52.38 -13.87
CA SER A 80 34.77 53.16 -12.67
C SER A 80 34.08 52.63 -11.41
N PHE A 81 34.85 52.08 -10.47
CA PHE A 81 34.37 51.61 -9.18
C PHE A 81 35.02 52.37 -8.03
N THR A 82 34.23 52.72 -7.01
CA THR A 82 34.73 53.37 -5.79
C THR A 82 34.37 52.52 -4.58
N SER A 83 35.35 52.24 -3.71
CA SER A 83 35.08 51.56 -2.44
C SER A 83 34.20 52.44 -1.55
N TYR A 84 33.23 51.82 -0.87
CA TYR A 84 32.32 52.50 0.04
C TYR A 84 32.32 51.82 1.40
N THR A 85 32.46 52.62 2.46
CA THR A 85 32.30 52.15 3.84
C THR A 85 30.91 52.56 4.30
N PRO A 86 30.02 51.60 4.66
CA PRO A 86 28.71 51.93 5.19
C PRO A 86 28.84 52.83 6.42
N THR A 87 28.08 53.92 6.44
CA THR A 87 28.10 54.86 7.56
C THR A 87 27.17 54.41 8.68
N ARG A 88 26.21 53.53 8.38
CA ARG A 88 25.27 52.96 9.35
C ARG A 88 25.79 51.63 9.91
N PRO A 89 25.65 51.39 11.23
CA PRO A 89 26.01 50.12 11.85
C PRO A 89 25.10 48.98 11.38
N VAL A 90 25.52 47.73 11.63
CA VAL A 90 24.64 46.55 11.44
C VAL A 90 23.38 46.70 12.29
N ARG A 91 22.21 46.48 11.68
CA ARG A 91 20.89 46.60 12.30
C ARG A 91 20.00 45.37 12.13
N THR A 92 20.59 44.24 11.76
CA THR A 92 19.90 42.95 11.60
C THR A 92 19.95 42.11 12.86
N TYR A 93 18.92 41.31 13.06
CA TYR A 93 18.70 40.53 14.27
C TYR A 93 18.08 39.17 13.94
N ILE A 94 18.42 38.15 14.72
CA ILE A 94 17.65 36.91 14.83
C ILE A 94 17.04 36.86 16.24
N GLY A 95 15.83 36.34 16.38
CA GLY A 95 15.13 36.31 17.66
C GLY A 95 14.35 35.04 17.94
N SER A 96 14.15 34.78 19.23
CA SER A 96 13.28 33.73 19.75
C SER A 96 11.90 34.27 20.05
N VAL A 97 10.87 33.44 19.87
CA VAL A 97 9.46 33.86 19.99
C VAL A 97 8.80 33.21 21.21
N SER A 98 8.37 34.04 22.15
CA SER A 98 7.71 33.56 23.38
C SER A 98 6.41 32.83 23.05
N GLY A 99 6.25 31.63 23.60
CA GLY A 99 5.08 30.77 23.36
C GLY A 99 5.12 29.96 22.06
N TYR A 100 6.14 30.15 21.22
CA TYR A 100 6.31 29.44 19.95
C TYR A 100 7.74 28.87 19.84
N PRO A 101 8.03 27.76 20.54
CA PRO A 101 9.38 27.18 20.60
C PRO A 101 9.89 26.64 19.25
N GLY A 102 9.04 26.51 18.23
CA GLY A 102 9.45 26.15 16.87
C GLY A 102 9.61 27.33 15.91
N ALA A 103 9.49 28.57 16.40
CA ALA A 103 9.56 29.76 15.56
C ALA A 103 10.89 30.51 15.70
N ILE A 104 11.36 31.07 14.58
CA ILE A 104 12.53 31.95 14.48
C ILE A 104 12.08 33.29 13.92
N ALA A 105 12.53 34.39 14.52
CA ALA A 105 12.29 35.72 13.99
C ALA A 105 13.53 36.30 13.31
N ALA A 106 13.38 36.89 12.13
CA ALA A 106 14.36 37.79 11.53
C ALA A 106 13.88 39.24 11.72
N GLY A 107 14.78 40.14 12.12
CA GLY A 107 14.47 41.53 12.43
C GLY A 107 15.45 42.52 11.80
N GLN A 108 14.95 43.71 11.47
CA GLN A 108 15.76 44.86 11.08
C GLN A 108 15.30 46.10 11.84
N LEU A 109 16.22 46.76 12.53
CA LEU A 109 15.98 48.07 13.12
C LEU A 109 16.07 49.14 12.03
N LEU A 110 14.99 49.86 11.77
CA LEU A 110 14.91 50.90 10.75
C LEU A 110 15.43 52.24 11.27
N ALA A 111 15.75 53.16 10.35
CA ALA A 111 16.28 54.48 10.68
C ALA A 111 15.31 55.36 11.50
N ASP A 112 14.02 55.04 11.50
CA ASP A 112 12.99 55.71 12.33
C ASP A 112 12.81 55.07 13.72
N GLY A 113 13.63 54.07 14.07
CA GLY A 113 13.57 53.34 15.33
C GLY A 113 12.48 52.25 15.40
N SER A 114 11.69 52.07 14.33
CA SER A 114 10.77 50.94 14.19
C SER A 114 11.51 49.67 13.78
N VAL A 115 10.89 48.51 13.98
CA VAL A 115 11.50 47.21 13.67
C VAL A 115 10.67 46.51 12.61
N ARG A 116 11.29 46.19 11.48
CA ARG A 116 10.74 45.28 10.47
C ARG A 116 11.01 43.85 10.91
N THR A 117 10.04 42.95 10.74
CA THR A 117 10.11 41.61 11.29
C THR A 117 9.43 40.57 10.42
N SER A 118 10.07 39.41 10.33
CA SER A 118 9.48 38.16 9.85
C SER A 118 9.56 37.11 10.94
N ILE A 119 8.43 36.54 11.37
CA ILE A 119 8.40 35.37 12.27
C ILE A 119 8.08 34.14 11.42
N ILE A 120 9.00 33.20 11.38
CA ILE A 120 8.93 31.96 10.60
C ILE A 120 8.64 30.82 11.57
N PHE A 121 7.53 30.12 11.37
CA PHE A 121 7.09 29.00 12.21
C PHE A 121 7.61 27.65 11.68
N GLU A 122 7.50 26.61 12.51
CA GLU A 122 7.94 25.23 12.21
C GLU A 122 7.24 24.62 10.98
N ASP A 123 5.98 24.99 10.72
CA ASP A 123 5.21 24.59 9.53
C ASP A 123 5.57 25.42 8.27
N GLY A 124 6.49 26.38 8.40
CA GLY A 124 6.91 27.30 7.34
C GLY A 124 5.99 28.52 7.16
N THR A 125 4.85 28.60 7.85
CA THR A 125 4.01 29.80 7.84
C THR A 125 4.84 31.00 8.32
N THR A 126 4.65 32.19 7.72
CA THR A 126 5.44 33.37 8.05
C THR A 126 4.56 34.59 8.32
N TRP A 127 4.73 35.20 9.50
CA TRP A 127 4.11 36.48 9.83
C TRP A 127 5.10 37.59 9.51
N LYS A 128 4.65 38.65 8.83
CA LYS A 128 5.52 39.79 8.48
C LYS A 128 4.92 41.09 8.96
N GLY A 129 5.75 42.02 9.42
CA GLY A 129 5.27 43.27 9.99
C GLY A 129 6.35 44.33 10.16
N THR A 130 5.92 45.56 10.45
CA THR A 130 6.81 46.67 10.84
C THR A 130 6.21 47.39 12.05
N GLY A 131 7.05 47.77 13.00
CA GLY A 131 6.62 48.41 14.23
C GLY A 131 6.04 47.40 15.23
N THR A 132 4.73 47.49 15.51
CA THR A 132 4.02 46.58 16.43
C THR A 132 2.91 45.76 15.76
N SER A 133 2.69 46.00 14.46
CA SER A 133 1.65 45.36 13.65
C SER A 133 2.20 44.19 12.85
N MET A 134 1.41 43.13 12.70
CA MET A 134 1.75 41.93 11.93
C MET A 134 0.66 41.58 10.92
N THR A 135 1.07 41.23 9.70
CA THR A 135 0.25 40.54 8.70
C THR A 135 0.36 39.04 8.97
N ILE A 136 -0.78 38.43 9.30
CA ILE A 136 -0.90 37.01 9.62
C ILE A 136 -1.61 36.32 8.44
N PRO A 137 -0.94 35.41 7.71
CA PRO A 137 -1.60 34.62 6.68
C PRO A 137 -2.54 33.58 7.31
N SER A 138 -3.46 33.05 6.52
CA SER A 138 -4.21 31.85 6.91
C SER A 138 -3.25 30.69 7.22
N PRO A 139 -3.59 29.81 8.18
CA PRO A 139 -2.80 28.61 8.43
C PRO A 139 -2.60 27.80 7.15
N ALA A 140 -1.41 27.21 6.98
CA ALA A 140 -1.14 26.31 5.88
C ALA A 140 -2.09 25.10 5.95
N SER A 141 -2.69 24.74 4.82
CA SER A 141 -3.53 23.54 4.68
C SER A 141 -3.04 22.75 3.48
N TRP A 142 -2.58 21.53 3.73
CA TRP A 142 -2.12 20.59 2.72
C TRP A 142 -2.24 19.16 3.28
N THR A 143 -2.27 18.18 2.37
CA THR A 143 -2.30 16.75 2.73
C THR A 143 -0.94 16.15 2.38
N PRO A 144 -0.27 15.46 3.31
CA PRO A 144 0.99 14.78 3.01
C PRO A 144 0.88 13.81 1.85
N LYS A 145 1.89 13.82 0.97
CA LYS A 145 2.06 12.81 -0.09
C LYS A 145 3.30 11.98 0.18
N TYR A 146 3.40 10.81 -0.47
CA TYR A 146 4.53 9.91 -0.24
C TYR A 146 5.82 10.45 -0.90
N PRO A 147 6.91 10.67 -0.16
CA PRO A 147 8.15 11.20 -0.72
C PRO A 147 8.92 10.10 -1.46
N THR A 148 9.55 10.43 -2.59
CA THR A 148 10.42 9.48 -3.32
C THR A 148 11.82 9.43 -2.71
N ASN A 149 12.25 10.50 -2.04
CA ASN A 149 13.52 10.60 -1.34
C ASN A 149 13.30 11.18 0.06
N VAL A 150 14.03 10.68 1.05
CA VAL A 150 14.04 11.19 2.43
C VAL A 150 15.46 11.57 2.82
N VAL A 151 15.58 12.51 3.76
CA VAL A 151 16.88 12.92 4.29
C VAL A 151 17.56 11.71 4.95
N GLY A 152 18.87 11.57 4.72
CA GLY A 152 19.67 10.49 5.30
C GLY A 152 19.86 10.64 6.82
N SER A 153 20.41 9.59 7.45
CA SER A 153 20.69 9.59 8.89
C SER A 153 21.60 10.75 9.29
N GLY A 154 21.26 11.43 10.38
CA GLY A 154 21.95 12.61 10.91
C GLY A 154 21.45 13.94 10.36
N GLY A 155 20.51 13.93 9.41
CA GLY A 155 19.90 15.15 8.88
C GLY A 155 20.92 16.10 8.26
N ALA A 156 20.75 17.40 8.51
CA ALA A 156 21.74 18.40 8.12
C ALA A 156 23.04 18.34 8.96
N GLY A 157 23.03 17.63 10.10
CA GLY A 157 24.11 17.61 11.08
C GLY A 157 24.11 18.82 12.01
N SER A 158 25.13 18.91 12.86
CA SER A 158 25.32 20.00 13.84
C SER A 158 26.44 20.99 13.49
N THR A 159 27.08 20.80 12.34
CA THR A 159 28.11 21.72 11.82
C THR A 159 27.47 22.66 10.81
N VAL A 160 27.50 23.95 11.10
CA VAL A 160 27.07 25.02 10.19
C VAL A 160 28.21 25.45 9.29
N TYR A 161 27.90 25.64 8.01
CA TYR A 161 28.83 26.11 6.99
C TYR A 161 28.47 27.51 6.51
N GLY A 162 29.42 28.43 6.56
CA GLY A 162 29.30 29.77 5.99
C GLY A 162 29.51 29.73 4.48
N ALA A 163 28.55 30.23 3.72
CA ALA A 163 28.68 30.42 2.27
C ALA A 163 28.85 31.91 1.97
N ASP A 164 29.95 32.29 1.32
CA ASP A 164 30.25 33.67 0.95
C ASP A 164 29.48 34.07 -0.31
N VAL A 165 28.59 35.04 -0.18
CA VAL A 165 27.67 35.50 -1.23
C VAL A 165 28.11 36.86 -1.78
N GLY A 166 28.18 36.96 -3.10
CA GLY A 166 28.25 38.20 -3.85
C GLY A 166 26.87 38.76 -4.18
N LEU A 167 26.66 40.06 -4.04
CA LEU A 167 25.43 40.74 -4.44
C LEU A 167 25.72 41.82 -5.48
N ASP A 168 25.04 41.75 -6.61
CA ASP A 168 25.02 42.77 -7.66
C ASP A 168 23.68 43.51 -7.60
N LEU A 169 23.66 44.61 -6.88
CA LEU A 169 22.46 45.41 -6.64
C LEU A 169 22.31 46.44 -7.76
N SER A 170 21.31 46.23 -8.62
CA SER A 170 20.99 47.14 -9.72
C SER A 170 20.65 48.57 -9.26
N TYR A 171 20.75 49.51 -10.18
CA TYR A 171 20.27 50.88 -10.04
C TYR A 171 18.78 50.92 -9.75
N SER A 172 18.00 50.01 -10.35
CA SER A 172 16.58 49.88 -10.02
C SER A 172 16.35 49.58 -8.52
N TYR A 173 17.23 48.77 -7.92
CA TYR A 173 17.24 48.47 -6.47
C TYR A 173 17.72 49.68 -5.65
N TYR A 174 18.78 50.35 -6.10
CA TYR A 174 19.28 51.58 -5.49
C TYR A 174 18.24 52.71 -5.48
N ASN A 175 17.50 52.87 -6.57
CA ASN A 175 16.41 53.82 -6.70
C ASN A 175 15.26 53.50 -5.73
N LYS A 176 14.97 52.20 -5.50
CA LYS A 176 14.02 51.78 -4.47
C LYS A 176 14.46 52.12 -3.05
N ALA A 177 15.77 52.23 -2.83
CA ALA A 177 16.37 52.73 -1.60
C ALA A 177 16.53 54.26 -1.57
N SER A 178 15.74 54.99 -2.39
CA SER A 178 15.77 56.45 -2.47
C SER A 178 17.15 57.01 -2.82
N LEU A 179 17.91 56.29 -3.64
CA LEU A 179 19.28 56.65 -4.03
C LEU A 179 20.19 56.85 -2.80
N ASN A 180 20.01 56.03 -1.77
CA ASN A 180 20.81 56.02 -0.56
C ASN A 180 21.53 54.68 -0.43
N ALA A 181 22.87 54.72 -0.37
CA ALA A 181 23.68 53.51 -0.35
C ALA A 181 23.48 52.71 0.94
N ASP A 182 23.54 53.36 2.11
CA ASP A 182 23.30 52.70 3.39
C ASP A 182 21.93 52.01 3.45
N GLU A 183 20.87 52.67 2.97
CA GLU A 183 19.51 52.10 2.91
C GLU A 183 19.45 50.87 1.99
N ALA A 184 20.11 50.90 0.82
CA ALA A 184 20.16 49.76 -0.09
C ALA A 184 20.87 48.55 0.55
N LEU A 185 21.98 48.81 1.25
CA LEU A 185 22.76 47.79 1.94
C LEU A 185 21.97 47.20 3.12
N GLU A 186 21.34 48.03 3.95
CA GLU A 186 20.53 47.59 5.08
C GLU A 186 19.35 46.70 4.63
N ARG A 187 18.71 47.00 3.50
CA ARG A 187 17.65 46.16 2.91
C ARG A 187 18.17 44.83 2.40
N ALA A 188 19.34 44.83 1.75
CA ALA A 188 20.00 43.60 1.31
C ALA A 188 20.41 42.72 2.51
N GLU A 189 20.98 43.33 3.56
CA GLU A 189 21.32 42.63 4.80
C GLU A 189 20.10 42.00 5.46
N PHE A 190 18.95 42.68 5.49
CA PHE A 190 17.71 42.11 6.02
C PHE A 190 17.21 40.92 5.19
N ALA A 191 17.19 41.03 3.86
CA ALA A 191 16.80 39.93 2.98
C ALA A 191 17.71 38.70 3.19
N VAL A 192 19.02 38.91 3.34
CA VAL A 192 19.97 37.83 3.62
C VAL A 192 19.77 37.24 5.02
N THR A 193 19.46 38.07 6.02
CA THR A 193 19.16 37.61 7.39
C THR A 193 17.88 36.76 7.43
N GLU A 194 16.84 37.15 6.69
CA GLU A 194 15.60 36.37 6.60
C GLU A 194 15.83 35.01 5.93
N THR A 195 16.61 34.96 4.84
CA THR A 195 17.03 33.69 4.22
C THR A 195 17.88 32.85 5.17
N SER A 196 18.78 33.49 5.93
CA SER A 196 19.65 32.81 6.90
C SER A 196 18.85 32.10 7.99
N ALA A 197 17.76 32.69 8.49
CA ALA A 197 16.90 32.04 9.49
C ALA A 197 16.32 30.70 8.99
N ILE A 198 16.04 30.60 7.69
CA ILE A 198 15.53 29.37 7.05
C ILE A 198 16.67 28.37 6.84
N TYR A 199 17.77 28.81 6.21
CA TYR A 199 18.89 27.94 5.83
C TYR A 199 19.67 27.41 7.02
N LEU A 200 19.76 28.17 8.11
CA LEU A 200 20.34 27.71 9.37
C LEU A 200 19.51 26.59 9.99
N ARG A 201 18.18 26.74 10.04
CA ARG A 201 17.25 25.74 10.60
C ARG A 201 17.23 24.48 9.74
N ASP A 202 16.99 24.62 8.44
CA ASP A 202 16.69 23.48 7.57
C ASP A 202 17.95 22.80 7.03
N PHE A 203 19.04 23.54 6.85
CA PHE A 203 20.14 23.13 5.98
C PHE A 203 21.54 23.34 6.56
N ALA A 204 21.67 23.85 7.78
CA ALA A 204 22.95 24.14 8.44
C ALA A 204 23.91 24.96 7.56
N VAL A 205 23.37 25.93 6.80
CA VAL A 205 24.15 26.87 5.99
C VAL A 205 23.84 28.29 6.41
N LEU A 206 24.89 29.10 6.56
CA LEU A 206 24.79 30.53 6.82
C LEU A 206 25.27 31.32 5.60
N PRO A 207 24.37 31.89 4.79
CA PRO A 207 24.76 32.87 3.78
C PRO A 207 25.38 34.10 4.44
N ARG A 208 26.57 34.49 4.00
CA ARG A 208 27.27 35.69 4.48
C ARG A 208 27.69 36.53 3.29
N ILE A 209 27.39 37.81 3.32
CA ILE A 209 27.72 38.74 2.26
C ILE A 209 29.24 38.97 2.26
N GLY A 210 29.91 38.56 1.18
CA GLY A 210 31.31 38.84 0.93
C GLY A 210 31.51 40.08 0.07
N ARG A 211 30.75 40.27 -1.00
CA ARG A 211 30.92 41.43 -1.89
C ARG A 211 29.59 42.04 -2.27
N ILE A 212 29.51 43.37 -2.27
CA ILE A 212 28.39 44.10 -2.87
C ILE A 212 28.92 45.01 -3.98
N VAL A 213 28.35 44.87 -5.18
CA VAL A 213 28.44 45.85 -6.25
C VAL A 213 27.10 46.59 -6.28
N LEU A 214 27.11 47.89 -6.02
CA LEU A 214 25.91 48.73 -6.06
C LEU A 214 25.97 49.63 -7.29
N ARG A 215 25.05 49.44 -8.24
CA ARG A 215 24.98 50.27 -9.45
C ARG A 215 24.32 51.60 -9.11
N THR A 216 25.09 52.69 -9.23
CA THR A 216 24.62 54.05 -8.94
C THR A 216 24.25 54.86 -10.18
N ASN A 217 24.41 54.26 -11.36
CA ASN A 217 24.04 54.81 -12.65
C ASN A 217 23.15 53.79 -13.39
N SER A 218 22.02 54.25 -13.93
CA SER A 218 21.04 53.39 -14.60
C SER A 218 21.56 52.75 -15.90
N ALA A 219 22.58 53.34 -16.53
CA ALA A 219 23.19 52.78 -17.74
C ALA A 219 24.00 51.51 -17.46
N ASP A 220 24.35 51.27 -16.21
CA ASP A 220 25.20 50.16 -15.77
C ASP A 220 24.40 49.00 -15.14
N ASP A 221 23.08 48.98 -15.33
CA ASP A 221 22.23 47.93 -14.78
C ASP A 221 22.62 46.55 -15.32
N PRO A 222 22.77 45.55 -14.44
CA PRO A 222 23.20 44.21 -14.84
C PRO A 222 22.15 43.53 -15.71
N SER A 223 22.62 42.73 -16.67
CA SER A 223 21.73 41.89 -17.48
C SER A 223 20.98 40.87 -16.63
N THR A 224 19.74 40.57 -17.00
CA THR A 224 18.96 39.45 -16.43
C THR A 224 19.40 38.08 -16.96
N SER A 225 20.38 38.03 -17.87
CA SER A 225 20.95 36.79 -18.38
C SER A 225 21.99 36.21 -17.43
N LEU A 226 21.79 34.97 -16.99
CA LEU A 226 22.74 34.23 -16.16
C LEU A 226 24.14 34.11 -16.80
N SER A 227 24.23 33.99 -18.14
CA SER A 227 25.52 33.89 -18.82
C SER A 227 26.30 35.21 -18.81
N LEU A 228 25.59 36.34 -18.90
CA LEU A 228 26.20 37.67 -18.83
C LEU A 228 26.57 38.04 -17.40
N LEU A 229 25.75 37.64 -16.41
CA LEU A 229 26.10 37.76 -15.00
C LEU A 229 27.38 36.98 -14.67
N LYS A 230 27.43 35.73 -15.11
CA LYS A 230 28.61 34.87 -14.99
C LYS A 230 29.86 35.53 -15.57
N ASP A 231 29.76 36.08 -16.79
CA ASP A 231 30.89 36.73 -17.46
C ASP A 231 31.33 38.00 -16.71
N GLN A 232 30.36 38.80 -16.25
CA GLN A 232 30.62 40.00 -15.46
C GLN A 232 31.43 39.69 -14.20
N TRP A 233 31.05 38.66 -13.45
CA TRP A 233 31.69 38.33 -12.18
C TRP A 233 32.99 37.52 -12.32
N ASN A 234 33.09 36.63 -13.31
CA ASN A 234 34.30 35.84 -13.53
C ASN A 234 35.38 36.61 -14.29
N ASN A 235 35.01 37.48 -15.23
CA ASN A 235 35.96 38.04 -16.21
C ASN A 235 36.06 39.57 -16.15
N VAL A 236 34.98 40.30 -15.82
CA VAL A 236 35.02 41.78 -15.79
C VAL A 236 35.44 42.30 -14.43
N LEU A 237 34.65 42.03 -13.37
CA LEU A 237 34.89 42.57 -12.04
C LEU A 237 36.29 42.25 -11.48
N PRO A 238 36.90 41.06 -11.69
CA PRO A 238 38.24 40.77 -11.19
C PRO A 238 39.35 41.63 -11.83
N THR A 239 39.09 42.26 -12.98
CA THR A 239 40.08 43.15 -13.64
C THR A 239 40.08 44.58 -13.08
N VAL A 240 39.02 44.97 -12.37
CA VAL A 240 38.79 46.35 -11.90
C VAL A 240 38.56 46.46 -10.38
N LEU A 241 38.29 45.34 -9.70
CA LEU A 241 38.13 45.27 -8.25
C LEU A 241 39.21 44.37 -7.62
N PRO A 242 39.51 44.53 -6.32
CA PRO A 242 40.39 43.61 -5.60
C PRO A 242 39.97 42.14 -5.77
N SER A 243 40.90 41.21 -5.72
CA SER A 243 40.55 39.78 -5.74
C SER A 243 39.73 39.41 -4.51
N THR A 244 38.67 38.60 -4.68
CA THR A 244 37.91 37.97 -3.58
C THR A 244 37.49 36.57 -4.01
N SER A 245 37.22 35.71 -3.03
CA SER A 245 36.43 34.50 -3.23
C SER A 245 34.95 34.78 -2.94
N TYR A 246 34.09 34.01 -3.59
CA TYR A 246 32.66 33.90 -3.30
C TYR A 246 32.20 32.50 -3.72
N ASP A 247 31.26 31.95 -2.98
CA ASP A 247 30.65 30.64 -3.23
C ASP A 247 29.46 30.75 -4.17
N GLU A 248 28.80 31.92 -4.20
CA GLU A 248 27.67 32.24 -5.07
C GLU A 248 27.61 33.75 -5.30
N ALA A 249 27.09 34.20 -6.44
CA ALA A 249 26.79 35.61 -6.66
C ALA A 249 25.43 35.84 -7.31
N THR A 250 24.64 36.71 -6.70
CA THR A 250 23.27 37.02 -7.10
C THR A 250 23.13 38.45 -7.62
N THR A 251 22.47 38.60 -8.76
CA THR A 251 21.98 39.91 -9.21
C THR A 251 20.57 40.18 -8.71
N VAL A 252 20.32 41.38 -8.19
CA VAL A 252 18.99 41.81 -7.74
C VAL A 252 18.49 42.99 -8.59
N VAL A 253 17.35 42.79 -9.26
CA VAL A 253 16.66 43.80 -10.08
C VAL A 253 15.22 44.05 -9.62
N VAL A 254 14.66 45.21 -9.99
CA VAL A 254 13.29 45.59 -9.66
C VAL A 254 12.44 45.61 -10.94
N THR A 255 12.09 44.44 -11.47
CA THR A 255 11.36 44.30 -12.76
C THR A 255 10.12 43.40 -12.71
N GLY A 256 9.93 42.57 -11.68
CA GLY A 256 8.89 41.54 -11.59
C GLY A 256 9.07 40.64 -10.37
N SER A 257 8.42 39.48 -10.27
CA SER A 257 8.54 38.59 -9.10
C SER A 257 8.94 37.17 -9.51
N GLY A 258 10.22 36.99 -9.85
CA GLY A 258 10.76 35.72 -10.33
C GLY A 258 12.28 35.75 -10.43
N GLY A 259 12.89 34.59 -10.64
CA GLY A 259 14.34 34.46 -10.73
C GLY A 259 14.76 33.32 -11.65
N LEU A 260 16.07 33.11 -11.72
CA LEU A 260 16.69 31.98 -12.40
C LEU A 260 18.05 31.69 -11.78
N ALA A 261 18.42 30.42 -11.61
CA ALA A 261 19.71 30.02 -11.08
C ALA A 261 20.28 28.78 -11.79
N PHE A 262 21.61 28.66 -11.78
CA PHE A 262 22.27 27.42 -12.18
C PHE A 262 22.15 26.36 -11.10
N VAL A 263 21.68 25.15 -11.45
CA VAL A 263 21.42 24.07 -10.48
C VAL A 263 22.71 23.34 -10.08
N SER A 264 22.94 23.10 -8.79
CA SER A 264 24.10 22.33 -8.29
C SER A 264 25.47 22.92 -8.67
N ASN A 265 25.63 24.25 -8.55
CA ASN A 265 26.84 24.94 -9.00
C ASN A 265 27.57 25.77 -7.93
N ILE A 266 27.24 25.66 -6.64
CA ILE A 266 27.94 26.37 -5.55
C ILE A 266 29.47 26.19 -5.63
N GLY A 267 30.19 27.32 -5.54
CA GLY A 267 31.65 27.45 -5.61
C GLY A 267 32.27 27.00 -6.91
N THR A 268 31.49 27.00 -8.01
CA THR A 268 32.00 26.79 -9.36
C THR A 268 31.97 28.09 -10.15
N SER A 269 32.53 28.08 -11.36
CA SER A 269 32.43 29.20 -12.29
C SER A 269 31.01 29.45 -12.83
N ASN A 270 30.00 28.69 -12.39
CA ASN A 270 28.58 28.88 -12.71
C ASN A 270 27.72 29.16 -11.45
N ALA A 271 28.30 29.53 -10.31
CA ALA A 271 27.56 29.74 -9.06
C ALA A 271 26.79 31.09 -9.06
N TYR A 272 25.75 31.20 -9.89
CA TYR A 272 25.02 32.46 -10.07
C TYR A 272 23.51 32.29 -10.00
N ALA A 273 22.86 33.32 -9.46
CA ALA A 273 21.43 33.51 -9.50
C ALA A 273 21.07 34.92 -9.99
N TRP A 274 19.92 35.03 -10.64
CA TRP A 274 19.29 36.30 -10.96
C TRP A 274 17.94 36.36 -10.26
N VAL A 275 17.67 37.46 -9.57
CA VAL A 275 16.48 37.67 -8.76
C VAL A 275 15.82 38.99 -9.15
N SER A 276 14.53 38.92 -9.44
CA SER A 276 13.68 40.09 -9.66
C SER A 276 12.63 40.23 -8.56
N ILE A 277 12.49 41.46 -8.05
CA ILE A 277 11.47 41.84 -7.08
C ILE A 277 10.47 42.86 -7.64
N SER A 278 9.22 42.75 -7.20
CA SER A 278 8.13 43.58 -7.73
C SER A 278 8.38 45.05 -7.40
N SER A 279 8.07 45.93 -8.35
CA SER A 279 8.07 47.38 -8.12
C SER A 279 7.02 47.82 -7.08
N SER A 280 6.05 46.96 -6.72
CA SER A 280 5.08 47.23 -5.65
C SER A 280 5.60 46.92 -4.23
N LEU A 281 6.72 46.21 -4.09
CA LEU A 281 7.30 45.90 -2.77
C LEU A 281 7.97 47.15 -2.19
N SER A 282 7.42 47.67 -1.09
CA SER A 282 7.91 48.90 -0.44
C SER A 282 9.23 48.70 0.31
N ASP A 283 9.50 47.49 0.79
CA ASP A 283 10.69 47.16 1.56
C ASP A 283 11.88 46.72 0.69
N ALA A 284 11.65 46.52 -0.60
CA ALA A 284 12.60 45.94 -1.56
C ALA A 284 13.25 44.62 -1.05
N ASN A 285 12.49 43.81 -0.33
CA ASN A 285 13.00 42.56 0.21
C ASN A 285 12.98 41.45 -0.86
N PHE A 286 14.14 40.89 -1.17
CA PHE A 286 14.32 39.84 -2.17
C PHE A 286 14.35 38.41 -1.62
N CYS A 287 14.21 38.22 -0.30
CA CYS A 287 14.30 36.91 0.35
C CYS A 287 13.36 35.88 -0.29
N THR A 288 12.10 36.23 -0.57
CA THR A 288 11.11 35.28 -1.12
C THR A 288 11.57 34.65 -2.42
N VAL A 289 12.15 35.42 -3.34
CA VAL A 289 12.64 34.90 -4.62
C VAL A 289 14.02 34.27 -4.44
N TRP A 290 14.92 34.96 -3.73
CA TRP A 290 16.30 34.51 -3.60
C TRP A 290 16.44 33.19 -2.84
N ARG A 291 15.64 32.94 -1.80
CA ARG A 291 15.70 31.67 -1.06
C ARG A 291 15.43 30.45 -1.96
N HIS A 292 14.64 30.63 -3.02
CA HIS A 292 14.31 29.62 -4.02
C HIS A 292 15.46 29.45 -5.01
N GLU A 293 15.92 30.55 -5.62
CA GLU A 293 17.03 30.50 -6.59
C GLU A 293 18.34 30.02 -5.96
N PHE A 294 18.62 30.45 -4.73
CA PHE A 294 19.76 29.94 -3.98
C PHE A 294 19.61 28.44 -3.70
N GLY A 295 18.38 27.95 -3.51
CA GLY A 295 18.06 26.54 -3.34
C GLY A 295 18.42 25.71 -4.58
N HIS A 296 18.17 26.25 -5.78
CA HIS A 296 18.65 25.63 -7.02
C HIS A 296 20.18 25.52 -7.05
N ASN A 297 20.92 26.57 -6.66
CA ASN A 297 22.39 26.48 -6.63
C ASN A 297 22.88 25.33 -5.74
N TRP A 298 22.15 25.02 -4.66
CA TRP A 298 22.39 23.87 -3.77
C TRP A 298 21.85 22.52 -4.27
N GLY A 299 21.24 22.48 -5.46
CA GLY A 299 20.81 21.25 -6.12
C GLY A 299 19.34 20.88 -5.91
N ALA A 300 18.54 21.78 -5.33
CA ALA A 300 17.10 21.60 -5.28
C ALA A 300 16.48 21.81 -6.67
N GLY A 301 15.35 21.17 -6.93
CA GLY A 301 14.60 21.32 -8.18
C GLY A 301 13.13 21.58 -7.89
N ASP A 302 12.41 22.07 -8.89
CA ASP A 302 11.02 22.50 -8.73
C ASP A 302 10.05 21.35 -8.56
N ASN A 303 8.98 21.60 -7.79
CA ASN A 303 7.80 20.75 -7.68
C ASN A 303 8.14 19.27 -7.40
N GLN A 304 9.18 19.02 -6.59
CA GLN A 304 9.65 17.68 -6.30
C GLN A 304 8.62 16.90 -5.47
N ASP A 305 8.39 15.66 -5.89
CA ASP A 305 7.43 14.74 -5.27
C ASP A 305 6.03 15.36 -5.11
N ASP A 306 5.63 16.17 -6.09
CA ASP A 306 4.30 16.77 -6.21
C ASP A 306 3.81 17.46 -4.92
N HIS A 307 4.65 18.30 -4.31
CA HIS A 307 4.31 19.07 -3.10
C HIS A 307 4.07 18.18 -1.86
N THR A 308 4.96 17.20 -1.62
CA THR A 308 4.85 16.24 -0.49
C THR A 308 4.57 16.89 0.86
N GLU A 309 5.17 18.05 1.13
CA GLU A 309 4.99 18.81 2.38
C GLU A 309 4.31 20.17 2.15
N GLY A 310 3.45 20.24 1.12
CA GLY A 310 2.73 21.44 0.73
C GLY A 310 3.57 22.42 -0.08
N ASN A 311 3.19 23.70 -0.04
CA ASN A 311 3.78 24.74 -0.90
C ASN A 311 5.14 25.27 -0.37
N THR A 312 6.12 24.38 -0.17
CA THR A 312 7.48 24.68 0.31
C THR A 312 8.28 25.55 -0.66
N ILE A 313 9.51 25.93 -0.30
CA ILE A 313 10.32 26.89 -1.06
C ILE A 313 10.46 26.51 -2.54
N MET A 314 10.70 25.24 -2.88
CA MET A 314 10.82 24.80 -4.28
C MET A 314 9.48 24.32 -4.89
N ASN A 315 8.41 24.33 -4.09
CA ASN A 315 7.10 23.83 -4.47
C ASN A 315 6.08 24.98 -4.34
N GLY A 316 6.07 25.91 -5.29
CA GLY A 316 5.17 27.08 -5.25
C GLY A 316 5.55 28.19 -4.25
N ASN A 317 6.60 28.00 -3.44
CA ASN A 317 7.29 29.03 -2.66
C ASN A 317 6.41 29.84 -1.69
N GLY A 318 5.37 29.21 -1.13
CA GLY A 318 4.45 29.82 -0.17
C GLY A 318 4.90 29.72 1.28
N LEU A 319 5.60 28.64 1.64
CA LEU A 319 6.07 28.34 2.99
C LEU A 319 7.58 28.56 3.11
N SER A 320 8.02 29.17 4.20
CA SER A 320 9.44 29.42 4.54
C SER A 320 10.09 28.18 5.15
N ARG A 321 10.03 27.06 4.43
CA ARG A 321 10.70 25.79 4.75
C ARG A 321 11.02 25.02 3.47
N PHE A 322 12.10 24.25 3.48
CA PHE A 322 12.34 23.22 2.47
C PHE A 322 11.56 21.95 2.78
N ALA A 323 11.01 21.32 1.75
CA ALA A 323 10.57 19.94 1.86
C ALA A 323 11.78 19.03 2.09
N SER A 324 11.55 17.95 2.82
CA SER A 324 12.55 16.95 3.18
C SER A 324 13.07 16.23 1.93
N SER A 325 12.27 16.11 0.87
CA SER A 325 12.70 15.59 -0.44
C SER A 325 13.68 16.52 -1.16
N GLU A 326 13.54 17.84 -0.99
CA GLU A 326 14.48 18.84 -1.49
C GLU A 326 15.80 18.76 -0.70
N LEU A 327 15.70 18.71 0.64
CA LEU A 327 16.85 18.57 1.54
C LEU A 327 17.63 17.26 1.32
N ALA A 328 16.93 16.18 0.95
CA ALA A 328 17.55 14.90 0.62
C ALA A 328 18.54 14.99 -0.56
N LYS A 329 18.43 16.03 -1.41
CA LYS A 329 19.38 16.32 -2.49
C LYS A 329 20.40 17.38 -2.08
N MET A 330 19.93 18.44 -1.43
CA MET A 330 20.78 19.57 -1.04
C MET A 330 21.87 19.14 -0.05
N ILE A 331 21.54 18.31 0.95
CA ILE A 331 22.48 17.92 2.02
C ILE A 331 23.66 17.10 1.49
N PRO A 332 23.44 16.03 0.71
CA PRO A 332 24.55 15.33 0.05
C PRO A 332 25.39 16.25 -0.83
N TYR A 333 24.77 17.13 -1.62
CA TYR A 333 25.49 18.07 -2.47
C TYR A 333 26.37 19.03 -1.65
N ARG A 334 25.83 19.67 -0.61
CA ARG A 334 26.63 20.49 0.32
C ARG A 334 27.79 19.72 0.93
N ASN A 335 27.59 18.46 1.29
CA ASN A 335 28.65 17.63 1.87
C ASN A 335 29.81 17.39 0.88
N THR A 336 29.58 17.47 -0.43
CA THR A 336 30.66 17.46 -1.45
C THR A 336 31.42 18.78 -1.58
N ARG A 337 30.90 19.85 -0.97
CA ARG A 337 31.41 21.23 -1.09
C ARG A 337 32.01 21.77 0.20
N THR A 338 32.07 21.00 1.28
CA THR A 338 32.57 21.50 2.58
C THR A 338 34.01 22.02 2.55
N GLY A 339 34.83 21.59 1.58
CA GLY A 339 36.21 22.08 1.42
C GLY A 339 36.35 23.51 0.90
N ILE A 340 35.28 24.13 0.39
CA ILE A 340 35.26 25.53 -0.06
C ILE A 340 34.47 26.46 0.87
N LEU A 341 33.66 25.89 1.76
CA LEU A 341 32.81 26.64 2.68
C LEU A 341 33.54 26.87 4.01
N ASP A 342 33.19 27.95 4.70
CA ASP A 342 33.73 28.21 6.03
C ASP A 342 33.07 27.28 7.06
N ASN A 343 33.84 26.44 7.73
CA ASN A 343 33.34 25.64 8.84
C ASN A 343 33.16 26.53 10.09
N LEU A 344 31.92 26.74 10.51
CA LEU A 344 31.59 27.59 11.66
C LEU A 344 31.35 26.77 12.95
N GLY A 345 31.46 25.45 12.89
CA GLY A 345 31.06 24.57 13.99
C GLY A 345 29.56 24.62 14.27
N SER A 346 29.14 24.31 15.49
CA SER A 346 27.73 24.47 15.89
C SER A 346 27.37 25.94 16.06
N TYR A 347 26.18 26.31 15.61
CA TYR A 347 25.73 27.69 15.68
C TYR A 347 25.52 28.09 17.14
N SER A 348 25.94 29.31 17.50
CA SER A 348 25.93 29.76 18.90
C SER A 348 24.59 30.35 19.35
N PHE A 349 23.80 30.87 18.43
CA PHE A 349 22.47 31.39 18.74
C PHE A 349 21.45 30.23 18.73
N PRO A 350 20.60 30.09 19.77
CA PRO A 350 19.62 29.00 19.83
C PRO A 350 18.61 29.03 18.68
N LEU A 351 18.47 27.91 17.99
CA LEU A 351 17.57 27.68 16.87
C LEU A 351 16.69 26.46 17.18
N PRO A 352 15.46 26.43 16.68
CA PRO A 352 14.69 25.20 16.62
C PRO A 352 15.40 24.09 15.84
N PRO A 353 15.24 22.82 16.28
CA PRO A 353 15.69 21.68 15.51
C PRO A 353 14.89 21.54 14.21
N ARG A 354 15.35 20.68 13.29
CA ARG A 354 14.64 20.32 12.05
C ARG A 354 14.18 18.88 12.12
N ALA A 355 12.86 18.68 12.10
CA ALA A 355 12.20 17.37 12.07
C ALA A 355 11.85 16.93 10.63
N ASN A 356 12.62 16.05 10.01
CA ASN A 356 12.45 15.68 8.60
C ASN A 356 11.35 14.64 8.39
N ALA A 357 10.84 14.55 7.16
CA ALA A 357 9.81 13.57 6.84
C ALA A 357 10.37 12.14 6.80
N ASP A 358 9.60 11.22 7.35
CA ASP A 358 9.84 9.79 7.36
C ASP A 358 8.86 9.07 6.43
N ARG A 359 9.25 7.87 5.99
CA ARG A 359 8.37 7.01 5.23
C ARG A 359 8.52 5.55 5.59
N ALA A 360 7.44 4.80 5.43
CA ALA A 360 7.44 3.35 5.53
C ALA A 360 6.37 2.73 4.62
N LYS A 361 6.40 1.40 4.50
CA LYS A 361 5.39 0.63 3.78
C LYS A 361 4.91 -0.49 4.68
N VAL A 362 3.60 -0.67 4.78
CA VAL A 362 3.00 -1.78 5.51
C VAL A 362 3.27 -3.09 4.78
N HIS A 363 3.63 -4.12 5.55
CA HIS A 363 3.75 -5.49 5.02
C HIS A 363 2.36 -6.12 4.88
N PHE A 364 2.19 -7.05 3.94
CA PHE A 364 0.94 -7.80 3.76
C PHE A 364 0.46 -8.52 5.02
N SER A 365 1.41 -9.02 5.81
CA SER A 365 1.16 -9.67 7.09
C SER A 365 0.67 -8.73 8.19
N LEU A 366 0.61 -7.41 7.90
CA LEU A 366 0.24 -6.35 8.85
C LEU A 366 1.10 -6.37 10.13
N THR A 367 2.35 -6.81 10.01
CA THR A 367 3.30 -6.77 11.12
C THR A 367 3.64 -5.33 11.49
N ASP A 368 3.84 -5.12 12.79
CA ASP A 368 4.27 -3.84 13.35
C ASP A 368 5.51 -3.29 12.64
N LEU A 369 5.48 -2.00 12.32
CA LEU A 369 6.61 -1.27 11.76
C LEU A 369 7.31 -0.50 12.89
N THR A 370 8.61 -0.74 13.06
CA THR A 370 9.45 0.07 13.95
C THR A 370 10.06 1.22 13.16
N LEU A 371 9.75 2.44 13.56
CA LEU A 371 10.09 3.68 12.86
C LEU A 371 11.07 4.50 13.70
N ASP A 372 12.31 4.62 13.22
CA ASP A 372 13.32 5.49 13.83
C ASP A 372 13.19 6.92 13.30
N VAL A 373 12.12 7.60 13.71
CA VAL A 373 11.76 8.94 13.19
C VAL A 373 12.80 10.00 13.54
N LEU A 374 13.63 9.79 14.57
CA LEU A 374 14.72 10.70 14.92
C LEU A 374 15.98 10.47 14.07
N ALA A 375 15.99 9.50 13.16
CA ALA A 375 17.19 9.13 12.42
C ALA A 375 17.70 10.24 11.54
N ASN A 376 16.80 10.95 10.85
CA ASN A 376 17.11 11.98 9.87
C ASN A 376 16.88 13.41 10.39
N ASP A 377 16.53 13.56 11.67
CA ASP A 377 16.39 14.84 12.33
C ASP A 377 17.75 15.46 12.68
N SER A 378 17.80 16.78 12.74
CA SER A 378 19.06 17.49 13.03
C SER A 378 18.85 18.77 13.81
N ASP A 379 19.90 19.17 14.52
CA ASP A 379 19.95 20.40 15.29
C ASP A 379 21.26 21.15 15.01
N SER A 380 21.15 22.36 14.47
CA SER A 380 22.30 23.19 14.09
C SER A 380 23.08 23.75 15.30
N ASN A 381 22.53 23.63 16.52
CA ASN A 381 23.21 23.97 17.76
C ASN A 381 23.90 22.76 18.42
N GLY A 382 23.77 21.56 17.85
CA GLY A 382 24.33 20.33 18.39
C GLY A 382 23.62 19.81 19.65
N GLN A 383 22.38 20.26 19.89
CA GLN A 383 21.55 19.80 21.00
C GLN A 383 20.99 18.39 20.75
N THR A 384 20.70 17.67 21.83
CA THR A 384 20.09 16.34 21.72
C THR A 384 18.60 16.45 21.45
N ILE A 385 18.07 15.64 20.53
CA ILE A 385 16.67 15.67 20.10
C ILE A 385 15.89 14.53 20.74
N THR A 386 14.66 14.80 21.19
CA THR A 386 13.74 13.83 21.78
C THR A 386 12.32 13.98 21.24
N ILE A 387 11.54 12.89 21.20
CA ILE A 387 10.11 12.95 20.85
C ILE A 387 9.31 13.48 22.06
N THR A 388 8.43 14.46 21.86
CA THR A 388 7.57 15.01 22.92
C THR A 388 6.11 14.60 22.79
N SER A 389 5.57 14.52 21.56
CA SER A 389 4.19 14.10 21.34
C SER A 389 3.99 13.52 19.94
N PHE A 390 3.04 12.61 19.81
CA PHE A 390 2.53 12.04 18.56
C PHE A 390 1.09 11.59 18.83
N PRO A 391 0.21 11.51 17.82
CA PRO A 391 -1.13 10.98 18.02
C PRO A 391 -1.05 9.47 18.27
N SER A 392 -1.89 8.93 19.16
CA SER A 392 -1.99 7.48 19.39
C SER A 392 -2.63 6.73 18.21
N THR A 393 -3.19 7.46 17.25
CA THR A 393 -3.88 6.92 16.09
C THR A 393 -3.51 7.74 14.85
N SER A 394 -3.15 7.06 13.76
CA SER A 394 -2.88 7.69 12.47
C SER A 394 -4.16 8.16 11.78
N GLN A 395 -4.03 8.88 10.67
CA GLN A 395 -5.19 9.32 9.88
C GLN A 395 -5.95 8.13 9.25
N GLY A 396 -5.26 7.06 8.90
CA GLY A 396 -5.80 5.81 8.38
C GLY A 396 -6.30 4.84 9.47
N GLY A 397 -6.23 5.22 10.76
CA GLY A 397 -6.80 4.45 11.86
C GLY A 397 -5.88 3.39 12.47
N ALA A 398 -4.59 3.34 12.12
CA ALA A 398 -3.61 2.50 12.79
C ALA A 398 -3.25 3.04 14.18
N SER A 399 -2.90 2.14 15.10
CA SER A 399 -2.43 2.53 16.45
C SER A 399 -0.94 2.85 16.42
N ILE A 400 -0.50 3.82 17.22
CA ILE A 400 0.91 4.23 17.31
C ILE A 400 1.34 4.22 18.77
N THR A 401 2.47 3.58 19.06
CA THR A 401 3.09 3.55 20.39
C THR A 401 4.55 3.98 20.34
N ARG A 402 5.15 4.33 21.48
CA ARG A 402 6.57 4.71 21.59
C ARG A 402 7.36 3.55 22.15
N SER A 403 8.46 3.22 21.50
CA SER A 403 9.48 2.30 21.98
C SER A 403 10.66 3.10 22.54
N THR A 404 10.78 3.17 23.86
CA THR A 404 11.77 4.01 24.53
C THR A 404 13.15 3.36 24.57
N GLY A 405 14.17 4.06 24.10
CA GLY A 405 15.57 3.66 24.19
C GLY A 405 15.99 2.46 23.33
N THR A 406 15.16 2.03 22.38
CA THR A 406 15.43 0.82 21.58
C THR A 406 16.15 1.10 20.26
N GLY A 407 16.21 2.36 19.83
CA GLY A 407 16.85 2.76 18.59
C GLY A 407 18.38 2.88 18.69
N PRO A 408 19.05 3.09 17.55
CA PRO A 408 20.49 3.36 17.50
C PRO A 408 20.90 4.52 18.43
N GLY A 409 21.94 4.30 19.25
CA GLY A 409 22.38 5.29 20.22
C GLY A 409 21.45 5.47 21.42
N GLY A 410 20.49 4.55 21.63
CA GLY A 410 19.53 4.62 22.74
C GLY A 410 18.44 5.67 22.54
N ARG A 411 18.19 6.11 21.30
CA ARG A 411 17.09 7.01 20.96
C ARG A 411 15.76 6.28 20.86
N ASP A 412 14.68 7.01 21.02
CA ASP A 412 13.34 6.46 20.97
C ASP A 412 12.89 6.22 19.52
N GLN A 413 12.04 5.21 19.34
CA GLN A 413 11.40 4.86 18.08
C GLN A 413 9.88 4.90 18.26
N LEU A 414 9.14 4.99 17.16
CA LEU A 414 7.69 4.80 17.15
C LEU A 414 7.36 3.42 16.58
N ILE A 415 6.42 2.72 17.19
CA ILE A 415 5.87 1.47 16.66
C ILE A 415 4.51 1.80 16.06
N TYR A 416 4.38 1.54 14.76
CA TYR A 416 3.14 1.66 14.02
C TYR A 416 2.50 0.28 13.90
N HIS A 417 1.24 0.15 14.36
CA HIS A 417 0.45 -1.08 14.34
C HIS A 417 -0.59 -0.98 13.22
N PRO A 418 -0.36 -1.59 12.04
CA PRO A 418 -1.23 -1.44 10.89
C PRO A 418 -2.67 -1.90 11.18
N SER A 419 -3.66 -1.15 10.69
CA SER A 419 -5.06 -1.59 10.69
C SER A 419 -5.37 -2.40 9.42
N THR A 420 -6.25 -3.40 9.52
CA THR A 420 -6.76 -4.17 8.37
C THR A 420 -7.53 -3.31 7.37
N SER A 421 -7.93 -2.09 7.74
CA SER A 421 -8.70 -1.16 6.91
C SER A 421 -7.85 -0.25 6.01
N ILE A 422 -6.53 -0.31 6.10
CA ILE A 422 -5.63 0.63 5.41
C ILE A 422 -5.46 0.21 3.96
N THR A 423 -6.11 0.96 3.07
CA THR A 423 -6.11 0.73 1.61
C THR A 423 -5.51 1.90 0.81
N ALA A 424 -5.22 3.01 1.48
CA ALA A 424 -4.65 4.23 0.91
C ALA A 424 -3.46 4.72 1.75
N LEU A 425 -2.79 5.78 1.28
CA LEU A 425 -1.70 6.43 2.03
C LEU A 425 -2.18 6.84 3.42
N ASP A 426 -1.53 6.32 4.45
CA ASP A 426 -1.70 6.73 5.83
C ASP A 426 -0.58 7.70 6.22
N TYR A 427 -0.85 8.57 7.18
CA TYR A 427 0.13 9.50 7.70
C TYR A 427 -0.20 9.97 9.11
N PHE A 428 0.82 10.40 9.83
CA PHE A 428 0.70 11.08 11.11
C PHE A 428 1.89 12.02 11.33
N SER A 429 1.74 12.96 12.26
CA SER A 429 2.82 13.87 12.65
C SER A 429 3.41 13.50 14.00
N TYR A 430 4.66 13.88 14.23
CA TYR A 430 5.31 13.80 15.54
C TYR A 430 6.00 15.13 15.85
N ARG A 431 6.15 15.40 17.14
CA ARG A 431 6.83 16.60 17.64
C ARG A 431 8.12 16.21 18.33
N ILE A 432 9.18 16.92 18.00
CA ILE A 432 10.47 16.80 18.65
C ILE A 432 10.78 18.03 19.50
N GLN A 433 11.70 17.87 20.44
CA GLN A 433 12.28 18.96 21.22
C GLN A 433 13.77 18.73 21.41
N ASP A 434 14.55 19.79 21.30
CA ASP A 434 15.96 19.81 21.66
C ASP A 434 16.17 19.92 23.19
N SER A 435 17.41 19.79 23.66
CA SER A 435 17.75 19.97 25.08
C SER A 435 17.67 21.42 25.59
N ALA A 436 17.48 22.41 24.70
CA ALA A 436 17.27 23.82 25.04
C ALA A 436 15.78 24.21 25.15
N GLY A 437 14.86 23.32 24.77
CA GLY A 437 13.41 23.52 24.82
C GLY A 437 12.76 23.98 23.52
N TYR A 438 13.51 24.09 22.41
CA TYR A 438 12.95 24.42 21.10
C TYR A 438 12.38 23.18 20.42
N GLN A 439 11.37 23.38 19.55
CA GLN A 439 10.55 22.29 19.02
C GLN A 439 10.43 22.32 17.50
N SER A 440 10.08 21.18 16.91
CA SER A 440 9.73 21.07 15.49
C SER A 440 8.69 19.96 15.29
N VAL A 441 8.00 19.99 14.14
CA VAL A 441 7.04 18.96 13.71
C VAL A 441 7.53 18.24 12.46
N GLY A 442 7.61 16.92 12.54
CA GLY A 442 7.90 16.00 11.43
C GLY A 442 6.65 15.22 11.03
N TRP A 443 6.69 14.59 9.86
CA TRP A 443 5.60 13.78 9.31
C TRP A 443 6.09 12.40 8.93
N VAL A 444 5.29 11.39 9.21
CA VAL A 444 5.51 10.01 8.76
C VAL A 444 4.45 9.67 7.72
N MET A 445 4.89 9.21 6.54
CA MET A 445 4.02 8.78 5.45
C MET A 445 4.13 7.26 5.25
N ILE A 446 3.01 6.55 5.33
CA ILE A 446 2.97 5.09 5.33
C ILE A 446 2.13 4.58 4.17
N GLN A 447 2.77 3.88 3.25
CA GLN A 447 2.05 3.21 2.16
C GLN A 447 1.26 2.00 2.68
N PRO A 448 0.05 1.75 2.15
CA PRO A 448 -0.69 0.53 2.44
C PRO A 448 0.11 -0.69 1.95
N PRO A 449 -0.21 -1.90 2.43
CA PRO A 449 0.33 -3.09 1.81
C PRO A 449 -0.06 -3.08 0.32
N THR A 450 0.87 -3.48 -0.54
CA THR A 450 0.54 -3.71 -1.96
C THR A 450 -0.58 -4.74 -2.05
N GLN A 451 -1.34 -4.77 -3.14
CA GLN A 451 -2.16 -5.96 -3.44
C GLN A 451 -1.24 -7.06 -3.94
N ALA A 452 -1.60 -8.34 -3.72
CA ALA A 452 -0.82 -9.45 -4.25
C ALA A 452 -0.69 -9.23 -5.77
N PRO A 453 0.52 -9.33 -6.35
CA PRO A 453 0.71 -8.97 -7.74
C PRO A 453 -0.13 -9.89 -8.62
N ASP A 454 -0.57 -9.35 -9.77
CA ASP A 454 -1.26 -10.14 -10.77
C ASP A 454 -0.38 -11.35 -11.17
N PRO A 455 -0.87 -12.61 -11.11
CA PRO A 455 -0.12 -13.79 -11.54
C PRO A 455 0.40 -13.70 -12.99
N ASP A 456 -0.24 -12.88 -13.82
CA ASP A 456 0.08 -12.77 -15.24
C ASP A 456 0.91 -11.52 -15.59
N ILE A 457 1.27 -10.68 -14.61
CA ILE A 457 2.08 -9.45 -14.84
C ILE A 457 3.31 -9.69 -15.73
N ALA A 458 3.42 -8.92 -16.82
CA ALA A 458 4.54 -9.03 -17.73
C ALA A 458 5.86 -8.59 -17.06
N ALA A 459 6.94 -9.30 -17.37
CA ALA A 459 8.28 -8.89 -16.96
C ALA A 459 8.85 -7.87 -17.95
N ASP A 460 9.28 -6.72 -17.45
CA ASP A 460 10.01 -5.71 -18.22
C ASP A 460 11.41 -6.21 -18.61
N VAL A 461 12.02 -6.96 -17.69
CA VAL A 461 13.38 -7.47 -17.83
C VAL A 461 13.39 -8.96 -17.59
N ASN A 462 13.94 -9.73 -18.53
CA ASN A 462 13.97 -11.18 -18.44
C ASN A 462 15.40 -11.69 -18.23
N SER A 463 15.54 -12.83 -17.55
CA SER A 463 16.83 -13.49 -17.43
C SER A 463 17.26 -14.05 -18.79
N VAL A 464 18.50 -13.77 -19.19
CA VAL A 464 19.15 -14.26 -20.41
C VAL A 464 20.26 -15.28 -20.13
N SER A 465 20.62 -15.45 -18.85
CA SER A 465 21.56 -16.48 -18.40
C SER A 465 21.25 -16.90 -16.96
N SER A 466 21.87 -18.00 -16.49
CA SER A 466 21.80 -18.42 -15.09
C SER A 466 22.87 -17.70 -14.26
N GLY A 467 22.58 -17.36 -13.01
CA GLY A 467 23.53 -16.69 -12.12
C GLY A 467 22.87 -15.99 -10.94
N ALA A 468 23.66 -15.24 -10.17
CA ALA A 468 23.14 -14.43 -9.08
C ALA A 468 22.31 -13.26 -9.61
N TRP A 469 21.17 -12.95 -8.97
CA TRP A 469 20.32 -11.83 -9.40
C TRP A 469 21.00 -10.47 -9.40
N SER A 470 22.13 -10.31 -8.70
CA SER A 470 22.88 -9.06 -8.60
C SER A 470 23.88 -8.92 -9.75
N THR A 471 24.08 -9.98 -10.53
CA THR A 471 24.97 -10.00 -11.68
C THR A 471 24.27 -9.37 -12.87
N THR A 472 24.79 -8.26 -13.37
CA THR A 472 24.19 -7.49 -14.47
C THR A 472 23.99 -8.30 -15.75
N THR A 473 24.87 -9.26 -16.05
CA THR A 473 24.79 -10.10 -17.26
C THR A 473 23.71 -11.19 -17.20
N VAL A 474 23.04 -11.35 -16.04
CA VAL A 474 21.88 -12.25 -15.93
C VAL A 474 20.66 -11.67 -16.63
N TRP A 475 20.57 -10.35 -16.74
CA TRP A 475 19.35 -9.63 -17.14
C TRP A 475 19.45 -9.06 -18.56
N SER A 476 18.32 -9.04 -19.27
CA SER A 476 18.25 -8.59 -20.68
C SER A 476 18.63 -7.12 -20.89
N ASP A 477 18.54 -6.29 -19.86
CA ASP A 477 18.94 -4.87 -19.90
C ASP A 477 20.39 -4.64 -19.45
N SER A 478 21.12 -5.70 -19.09
CA SER A 478 22.49 -5.63 -18.58
C SER A 478 22.65 -4.77 -17.32
N LEU A 479 21.60 -4.66 -16.49
CA LEU A 479 21.62 -3.93 -15.23
C LEU A 479 21.24 -4.86 -14.08
N ALA A 480 21.68 -4.53 -12.86
CA ALA A 480 21.20 -5.21 -11.66
C ALA A 480 19.74 -4.78 -11.38
N PRO A 481 18.94 -5.62 -10.71
CA PRO A 481 17.56 -5.28 -10.39
C PRO A 481 17.43 -3.94 -9.67
N SER A 482 16.44 -3.15 -10.07
CA SER A 482 16.16 -1.84 -9.51
C SER A 482 14.66 -1.57 -9.50
N ALA A 483 14.21 -0.66 -8.64
CA ALA A 483 12.81 -0.29 -8.53
C ALA A 483 12.26 0.27 -9.85
N GLY A 484 10.95 0.14 -10.05
CA GLY A 484 10.24 0.58 -11.25
C GLY A 484 10.24 -0.43 -12.41
N LYS A 485 10.67 -1.67 -12.15
CA LYS A 485 10.74 -2.75 -13.14
C LYS A 485 10.32 -4.09 -12.55
N ASN A 486 9.57 -4.86 -13.33
CA ASN A 486 9.21 -6.25 -13.08
C ASN A 486 10.22 -7.19 -13.75
N TYR A 487 10.66 -8.23 -13.04
CA TYR A 487 11.70 -9.15 -13.51
C TYR A 487 11.15 -10.55 -13.73
N GLY A 488 11.60 -11.21 -14.80
CA GLY A 488 11.20 -12.55 -15.18
C GLY A 488 12.37 -13.53 -15.23
N ILE A 489 12.26 -14.69 -14.61
CA ILE A 489 13.19 -15.81 -14.82
C ILE A 489 12.67 -16.65 -15.97
N SER A 490 13.37 -16.64 -17.10
CA SER A 490 12.98 -17.37 -18.30
C SER A 490 13.22 -18.89 -18.16
N ASN A 491 12.62 -19.66 -19.07
CA ASN A 491 12.79 -21.12 -19.15
C ASN A 491 14.27 -21.53 -19.12
N SER A 492 14.59 -22.59 -18.37
CA SER A 492 15.91 -23.20 -18.25
C SER A 492 16.99 -22.34 -17.58
N HIS A 493 16.64 -21.15 -17.08
CA HIS A 493 17.52 -20.35 -16.25
C HIS A 493 17.31 -20.63 -14.77
N THR A 494 18.42 -20.72 -14.03
CA THR A 494 18.46 -20.69 -12.58
C THR A 494 18.99 -19.35 -12.13
N VAL A 495 18.17 -18.58 -11.40
CA VAL A 495 18.60 -17.33 -10.77
C VAL A 495 18.75 -17.55 -9.28
N ASP A 496 19.92 -17.21 -8.76
CA ASP A 496 20.25 -17.31 -7.34
C ASP A 496 19.94 -16.00 -6.61
N ALA A 497 19.18 -16.09 -5.53
CA ALA A 497 18.94 -14.98 -4.62
C ALA A 497 20.19 -14.69 -3.79
N SER A 498 21.21 -14.06 -4.39
CA SER A 498 22.61 -13.90 -3.94
C SER A 498 22.82 -13.96 -2.40
N PRO A 499 22.93 -15.16 -1.80
CA PRO A 499 22.87 -15.33 -0.35
C PRO A 499 24.24 -15.69 0.24
N ASN A 500 25.32 -15.53 -0.54
CA ASN A 500 26.66 -15.86 -0.09
C ASN A 500 27.05 -14.85 1.02
N ASN A 501 27.15 -15.34 2.26
CA ASN A 501 27.61 -14.61 3.46
C ASN A 501 26.60 -13.70 4.19
N VAL A 502 25.30 -14.01 4.17
CA VAL A 502 24.33 -13.30 5.03
C VAL A 502 24.45 -13.80 6.47
N SER A 503 24.59 -12.89 7.44
CA SER A 503 24.58 -13.25 8.87
C SER A 503 23.20 -13.72 9.31
N SER A 504 23.13 -14.58 10.34
CA SER A 504 21.84 -15.01 10.88
C SER A 504 21.05 -13.80 11.38
N GLY A 505 19.78 -13.70 10.99
CA GLY A 505 18.90 -12.55 11.21
C GLY A 505 18.93 -11.52 10.08
N GLY A 506 19.81 -11.68 9.09
CA GLY A 506 19.92 -10.75 7.96
C GLY A 506 18.76 -10.84 6.96
N THR A 507 18.55 -9.74 6.23
CA THR A 507 17.60 -9.63 5.12
C THR A 507 18.36 -9.39 3.83
N VAL A 508 17.93 -10.04 2.74
CA VAL A 508 18.36 -9.76 1.37
C VAL A 508 17.16 -9.23 0.60
N ASP A 509 17.19 -7.97 0.23
CA ASP A 509 16.11 -7.32 -0.50
C ASP A 509 16.27 -7.51 -2.02
N PHE A 510 15.22 -7.98 -2.67
CA PHE A 510 15.09 -7.89 -4.12
C PHE A 510 14.65 -6.48 -4.49
N ALA A 511 15.50 -5.76 -5.23
CA ALA A 511 15.28 -4.34 -5.51
C ALA A 511 14.27 -4.05 -6.63
N GLY A 512 13.86 -5.06 -7.42
CA GLY A 512 12.81 -4.90 -8.43
C GLY A 512 11.41 -4.90 -7.81
N ASP A 513 10.41 -4.50 -8.60
CA ASP A 513 9.02 -4.39 -8.13
C ASP A 513 8.41 -5.79 -7.93
N THR A 514 8.53 -6.67 -8.92
CA THR A 514 8.10 -8.07 -8.82
C THR A 514 9.13 -9.02 -9.43
N MET A 515 9.10 -10.28 -8.99
CA MET A 515 9.84 -11.38 -9.62
C MET A 515 8.87 -12.46 -10.09
N ALA A 516 8.82 -12.74 -11.38
CA ALA A 516 8.05 -13.84 -11.96
C ALA A 516 8.96 -14.99 -12.39
N VAL A 517 8.70 -16.19 -11.90
CA VAL A 517 9.38 -17.42 -12.34
C VAL A 517 8.53 -18.07 -13.43
N ASN A 518 9.00 -18.04 -14.67
CA ASN A 518 8.27 -18.60 -15.80
C ASN A 518 8.34 -20.14 -15.82
N SER A 519 7.52 -20.74 -16.66
CA SER A 519 7.56 -22.19 -16.91
C SER A 519 8.97 -22.66 -17.27
N GLY A 520 9.48 -23.65 -16.54
CA GLY A 520 10.86 -24.16 -16.69
C GLY A 520 11.95 -23.28 -16.08
N GLY A 521 11.62 -22.10 -15.55
CA GLY A 521 12.54 -21.25 -14.78
C GLY A 521 12.67 -21.70 -13.33
N LEU A 522 13.80 -21.35 -12.69
CA LEU A 522 14.09 -21.70 -11.30
C LEU A 522 14.63 -20.49 -10.52
N LEU A 523 13.97 -20.14 -9.41
CA LEU A 523 14.51 -19.24 -8.39
C LEU A 523 15.10 -20.08 -7.25
N ARG A 524 16.39 -19.91 -6.97
CA ARG A 524 17.11 -20.66 -5.93
C ARG A 524 17.52 -19.75 -4.77
N LEU A 525 17.07 -20.11 -3.58
CA LEU A 525 17.52 -19.55 -2.31
C LEU A 525 18.63 -20.46 -1.75
N ALA A 526 19.85 -20.29 -2.24
CA ALA A 526 21.00 -21.10 -1.83
C ALA A 526 21.55 -20.71 -0.44
N HIS A 527 22.30 -21.58 0.21
CA HIS A 527 23.17 -21.22 1.35
C HIS A 527 24.42 -22.10 1.30
N ASN A 528 25.58 -21.46 1.45
CA ASN A 528 26.88 -22.08 1.25
C ASN A 528 27.77 -22.06 2.50
N SER A 529 27.33 -21.53 3.65
CA SER A 529 28.16 -21.52 4.86
C SER A 529 28.02 -22.84 5.66
N ALA A 530 29.13 -23.33 6.23
CA ALA A 530 29.15 -24.56 7.01
C ALA A 530 29.00 -24.28 8.53
N GLY A 531 28.19 -25.08 9.21
CA GLY A 531 28.02 -25.05 10.68
C GLY A 531 26.93 -24.10 11.20
N GLY A 532 26.37 -24.43 12.37
CA GLY A 532 25.42 -23.57 13.10
C GLY A 532 23.94 -23.66 12.67
N THR A 533 23.12 -22.82 13.29
CA THR A 533 21.72 -22.56 12.92
C THR A 533 21.63 -21.15 12.32
N THR A 534 21.19 -21.06 11.07
CA THR A 534 21.10 -19.80 10.33
C THR A 534 19.66 -19.54 9.94
N THR A 535 19.18 -18.33 10.24
CA THR A 535 17.91 -17.82 9.70
C THR A 535 18.17 -16.57 8.88
N TYR A 536 17.56 -16.43 7.71
CA TYR A 536 17.61 -15.18 6.94
C TYR A 536 16.32 -14.97 6.15
N THR A 537 16.08 -13.73 5.76
CA THR A 537 14.91 -13.32 5.00
C THR A 537 15.30 -12.93 3.58
N SER A 538 14.61 -13.45 2.58
CA SER A 538 14.63 -12.93 1.21
C SER A 538 13.36 -12.12 1.01
N ALA A 539 13.49 -10.84 0.72
CA ALA A 539 12.36 -9.94 0.61
C ALA A 539 12.02 -9.64 -0.84
N PHE A 540 10.75 -9.86 -1.18
CA PHE A 540 10.12 -9.57 -2.45
C PHE A 540 8.94 -8.64 -2.17
N ASP A 541 9.20 -7.41 -1.73
CA ASP A 541 8.17 -6.54 -1.13
C ASP A 541 7.04 -6.13 -2.11
N GLY A 542 7.21 -6.30 -3.43
CA GLY A 542 6.11 -6.23 -4.40
C GLY A 542 5.62 -7.59 -4.93
N GLY A 543 6.32 -8.69 -4.59
CA GLY A 543 5.83 -10.06 -4.67
C GLY A 543 6.64 -11.00 -5.57
N LEU A 544 6.47 -12.29 -5.30
CA LEU A 544 7.07 -13.41 -6.04
C LEU A 544 5.96 -14.20 -6.73
N ILE A 545 6.03 -14.36 -8.05
CA ILE A 545 5.05 -15.08 -8.86
C ILE A 545 5.66 -16.39 -9.34
N LEU A 546 4.96 -17.50 -9.13
CA LEU A 546 5.34 -18.83 -9.59
C LEU A 546 4.32 -19.30 -10.65
N ARG A 547 4.68 -19.21 -11.93
CA ARG A 547 3.83 -19.66 -13.04
C ARG A 547 3.85 -21.18 -13.21
N GLY A 548 2.84 -21.75 -13.86
CA GLY A 548 2.78 -23.20 -14.12
C GLY A 548 4.06 -23.76 -14.75
N GLY A 549 4.65 -24.76 -14.11
CA GLY A 549 5.92 -25.38 -14.50
C GLY A 549 7.18 -24.72 -13.92
N SER A 550 7.03 -23.67 -13.11
CA SER A 550 8.15 -23.00 -12.43
C SER A 550 8.64 -23.75 -11.19
N THR A 551 9.84 -23.40 -10.71
CA THR A 551 10.39 -23.90 -9.44
C THR A 551 10.87 -22.75 -8.55
N LEU A 552 10.41 -22.74 -7.30
CA LEU A 552 11.08 -22.07 -6.18
C LEU A 552 11.84 -23.12 -5.37
N GLN A 553 13.13 -22.90 -5.15
CA GLN A 553 13.98 -23.87 -4.46
C GLN A 553 14.65 -23.27 -3.23
N SER A 554 14.44 -23.89 -2.07
CA SER A 554 15.33 -23.75 -0.91
C SER A 554 16.44 -24.78 -1.02
N TYR A 555 17.70 -24.34 -1.01
CA TYR A 555 18.83 -25.20 -1.35
C TYR A 555 20.01 -25.07 -0.37
N ASN A 556 20.42 -26.18 0.24
CA ASN A 556 21.62 -26.27 1.08
C ASN A 556 22.71 -27.09 0.36
N SER A 557 23.85 -26.47 0.04
CA SER A 557 25.04 -27.15 -0.50
C SER A 557 25.99 -27.66 0.59
N ASN A 558 25.90 -27.12 1.81
CA ASN A 558 26.76 -27.44 2.94
C ASN A 558 25.96 -27.80 4.21
N VAL A 559 26.64 -28.40 5.19
CA VAL A 559 26.05 -28.90 6.44
C VAL A 559 25.62 -27.74 7.35
N GLY A 560 24.36 -27.76 7.83
CA GLY A 560 23.84 -26.81 8.82
C GLY A 560 22.31 -26.90 9.00
N ASN A 561 21.79 -26.20 10.02
CA ASN A 561 20.35 -25.96 10.16
C ASN A 561 20.00 -24.63 9.52
N VAL A 562 19.22 -24.63 8.45
CA VAL A 562 18.89 -23.39 7.73
C VAL A 562 17.38 -23.22 7.61
N THR A 563 16.87 -22.09 8.09
CA THR A 563 15.50 -21.66 7.86
C THR A 563 15.50 -20.37 7.06
N ARG A 564 14.77 -20.35 5.96
CA ARG A 564 14.62 -19.16 5.10
C ARG A 564 13.23 -18.60 5.25
N SER A 565 13.11 -17.29 5.30
CA SER A 565 11.82 -16.62 5.24
C SER A 565 11.69 -15.89 3.92
N ILE A 566 10.54 -16.00 3.27
CA ILE A 566 10.12 -15.09 2.21
C ILE A 566 9.24 -14.03 2.86
N ARG A 567 9.68 -12.77 2.75
CA ARG A 567 8.85 -11.58 3.01
C ARG A 567 8.34 -11.07 1.66
N GLY A 568 7.07 -10.71 1.59
CA GLY A 568 6.34 -10.46 0.34
C GLY A 568 5.42 -11.62 -0.08
N PRO A 569 4.33 -11.31 -0.82
CA PRO A 569 3.32 -12.28 -1.21
C PRO A 569 3.88 -13.27 -2.23
N VAL A 570 3.52 -14.55 -2.09
CA VAL A 570 3.84 -15.57 -3.10
C VAL A 570 2.58 -15.91 -3.90
N VAL A 571 2.56 -15.59 -5.18
CA VAL A 571 1.40 -15.80 -6.06
C VAL A 571 1.63 -17.02 -6.94
N ILE A 572 0.71 -17.97 -6.91
CA ILE A 572 0.76 -19.17 -7.74
C ILE A 572 -0.17 -18.97 -8.94
N GLY A 573 0.45 -18.76 -10.11
CA GLY A 573 -0.28 -18.63 -11.38
C GLY A 573 -0.94 -19.94 -11.81
N SER A 574 -1.77 -19.89 -12.85
CA SER A 574 -2.48 -21.07 -13.35
C SER A 574 -1.54 -22.25 -13.68
N GLY A 575 -2.03 -23.47 -13.53
CA GLY A 575 -1.24 -24.69 -13.71
C GLY A 575 -0.66 -25.22 -12.39
N THR A 576 0.52 -25.85 -12.43
CA THR A 576 1.17 -26.43 -11.25
C THR A 576 2.61 -25.95 -11.14
N SER A 577 2.96 -25.36 -10.01
CA SER A 577 4.30 -24.86 -9.68
C SER A 577 4.97 -25.77 -8.65
N THR A 578 6.30 -25.75 -8.56
CA THR A 578 7.04 -26.58 -7.60
C THR A 578 7.73 -25.73 -6.54
N ILE A 579 7.50 -26.05 -5.27
CA ILE A 579 8.34 -25.61 -4.15
C ILE A 579 9.22 -26.79 -3.75
N ARG A 580 10.54 -26.63 -3.90
CA ARG A 580 11.53 -27.68 -3.65
C ARG A 580 12.40 -27.34 -2.45
N ILE A 581 12.41 -28.20 -1.43
CA ILE A 581 13.28 -28.08 -0.26
C ILE A 581 14.37 -29.15 -0.32
N GLN A 582 15.54 -28.77 -0.82
CA GLN A 582 16.63 -29.70 -1.16
C GLN A 582 17.88 -29.46 -0.32
N SER A 583 18.62 -30.54 -0.03
CA SER A 583 20.01 -30.47 0.41
C SER A 583 20.82 -31.54 -0.32
N ASP A 584 22.04 -31.17 -0.73
CA ASP A 584 23.01 -32.09 -1.31
C ASP A 584 24.12 -32.44 -0.30
N SER A 585 24.06 -31.88 0.92
CA SER A 585 25.00 -32.23 1.98
C SER A 585 24.53 -33.51 2.65
N GLY A 586 25.32 -34.58 2.62
CA GLY A 586 25.00 -35.86 3.26
C GLY A 586 24.91 -35.83 4.79
N SER A 587 24.77 -34.65 5.42
CA SER A 587 24.78 -34.47 6.88
C SER A 587 23.98 -33.25 7.37
N SER A 588 23.08 -32.66 6.57
CA SER A 588 22.21 -31.56 7.03
C SER A 588 21.17 -32.06 8.04
N TYR A 589 20.90 -31.27 9.09
CA TYR A 589 19.96 -31.65 10.15
C TYR A 589 18.54 -31.11 9.89
N THR A 590 18.41 -29.90 9.32
CA THR A 590 17.12 -29.27 8.99
C THR A 590 17.26 -28.25 7.86
N ASN A 591 16.38 -28.32 6.86
CA ASN A 591 16.21 -27.26 5.85
C ASN A 591 14.74 -26.82 5.83
N GLY A 592 14.50 -25.53 6.09
CA GLY A 592 13.18 -24.92 6.18
C GLY A 592 13.01 -23.75 5.22
N LEU A 593 11.82 -23.63 4.65
CA LEU A 593 11.32 -22.43 3.98
C LEU A 593 10.04 -21.98 4.67
N ARG A 594 9.95 -20.71 5.01
CA ARG A 594 8.77 -20.05 5.57
C ARG A 594 8.24 -19.03 4.56
N ILE A 595 6.96 -19.09 4.25
CA ILE A 595 6.25 -18.03 3.53
C ILE A 595 5.52 -17.20 4.59
N SER A 596 5.99 -15.98 4.84
CA SER A 596 5.53 -15.16 5.96
C SER A 596 4.37 -14.24 5.59
N ASP A 597 4.33 -13.76 4.35
CA ASP A 597 3.35 -12.77 3.88
C ASP A 597 2.29 -13.38 2.96
N GLY A 598 2.06 -14.70 3.15
CA GLY A 598 0.97 -15.42 2.51
C GLY A 598 1.27 -15.96 1.12
N ILE A 599 0.42 -16.92 0.74
CA ILE A 599 0.37 -17.50 -0.59
C ILE A 599 -0.99 -17.17 -1.21
N PHE A 600 -1.03 -16.95 -2.52
CA PHE A 600 -2.22 -16.50 -3.24
C PHE A 600 -2.33 -17.20 -4.58
N GLY A 601 -3.49 -17.08 -5.22
CA GLY A 601 -3.74 -17.63 -6.56
C GLY A 601 -4.42 -19.00 -6.54
N THR A 602 -4.58 -19.57 -7.74
CA THR A 602 -5.43 -20.74 -8.00
C THR A 602 -4.65 -21.95 -8.49
N GLY A 603 -3.38 -21.79 -8.87
CA GLY A 603 -2.56 -22.90 -9.33
C GLY A 603 -2.18 -23.87 -8.22
N ASN A 604 -1.94 -25.12 -8.60
CA ASN A 604 -1.52 -26.15 -7.65
C ASN A 604 -0.04 -26.01 -7.28
N VAL A 605 0.33 -26.48 -6.10
CA VAL A 605 1.70 -26.51 -5.62
C VAL A 605 2.15 -27.94 -5.38
N ASN A 606 3.21 -28.35 -6.07
CA ASN A 606 3.99 -29.52 -5.72
C ASN A 606 5.03 -29.14 -4.67
N VAL A 607 4.96 -29.71 -3.48
CA VAL A 607 6.01 -29.59 -2.47
C VAL A 607 6.89 -30.84 -2.54
N THR A 608 8.15 -30.65 -2.88
CA THR A 608 9.11 -31.76 -3.05
C THR A 608 10.33 -31.56 -2.16
N GLY A 609 10.97 -32.64 -1.73
CA GLY A 609 12.20 -32.53 -0.97
C GLY A 609 13.08 -33.77 -1.11
N THR A 610 14.37 -33.55 -1.31
CA THR A 610 15.39 -34.60 -1.30
C THR A 610 15.92 -34.76 0.12
N LEU A 611 15.81 -35.96 0.67
CA LEU A 611 16.19 -36.37 2.02
C LEU A 611 17.50 -37.18 1.95
N GLN A 612 18.54 -36.59 1.32
CA GLN A 612 19.90 -37.14 1.31
C GLN A 612 20.62 -36.72 2.59
N GLY A 613 20.86 -37.65 3.51
CA GLY A 613 21.49 -37.33 4.79
C GLY A 613 21.50 -38.49 5.79
N GLN A 614 21.62 -38.16 7.08
CA GLN A 614 21.59 -39.08 8.22
C GLN A 614 20.16 -39.42 8.66
N THR A 615 20.00 -40.40 9.55
CA THR A 615 18.69 -40.79 10.09
C THR A 615 18.05 -39.71 10.94
N GLY A 616 16.77 -39.39 10.68
CA GLY A 616 15.99 -38.39 11.39
C GLY A 616 15.98 -36.97 10.78
N GLU A 617 16.59 -36.78 9.61
CA GLU A 617 16.60 -35.50 8.89
C GLU A 617 15.19 -35.01 8.49
N ARG A 618 14.94 -33.69 8.62
CA ARG A 618 13.62 -33.08 8.38
C ARG A 618 13.70 -31.92 7.38
N ARG A 619 12.63 -31.76 6.59
CA ARG A 619 12.42 -30.66 5.65
C ARG A 619 11.10 -29.97 5.97
N PHE A 620 11.07 -28.65 5.94
CA PHE A 620 9.87 -27.91 6.31
C PHE A 620 9.49 -26.86 5.27
N LEU A 621 8.20 -26.82 4.94
CA LEU A 621 7.54 -25.66 4.39
C LEU A 621 6.55 -25.14 5.44
N TYR A 622 6.80 -23.94 5.94
CA TYR A 622 5.97 -23.26 6.94
C TYR A 622 5.12 -22.19 6.27
N MET A 623 3.83 -22.19 6.60
CA MET A 623 2.85 -21.22 6.12
C MET A 623 2.40 -20.33 7.28
N GLY A 624 2.79 -19.06 7.25
CA GLY A 624 2.77 -18.18 8.43
C GLY A 624 1.70 -17.10 8.46
N MET A 625 0.91 -16.91 7.39
CA MET A 625 -0.09 -15.85 7.31
C MET A 625 -1.51 -16.39 7.56
N ASN A 626 -2.32 -15.62 8.29
CA ASN A 626 -3.73 -15.97 8.52
C ASN A 626 -4.60 -15.66 7.28
N ASN A 627 -5.66 -16.44 7.07
CA ASN A 627 -6.75 -16.15 6.12
C ASN A 627 -6.26 -15.84 4.69
N VAL A 628 -5.33 -16.66 4.18
CA VAL A 628 -4.78 -16.44 2.85
C VAL A 628 -5.81 -16.75 1.75
N ALA A 629 -5.84 -15.93 0.70
CA ALA A 629 -6.70 -16.13 -0.46
C ALA A 629 -6.04 -17.05 -1.51
N TYR A 630 -5.69 -18.26 -1.10
CA TYR A 630 -5.17 -19.32 -1.95
C TYR A 630 -6.19 -20.44 -2.09
N SER A 631 -6.43 -20.92 -3.31
CA SER A 631 -7.43 -21.96 -3.59
C SER A 631 -6.89 -23.16 -4.38
N GLY A 632 -5.59 -23.19 -4.66
CA GLY A 632 -4.94 -24.32 -5.32
C GLY A 632 -4.72 -25.52 -4.42
N ASN A 633 -4.42 -26.68 -5.02
CA ASN A 633 -4.17 -27.92 -4.27
C ASN A 633 -2.68 -28.10 -3.94
N TRP A 634 -2.42 -28.72 -2.79
CA TRP A 634 -1.07 -29.10 -2.35
C TRP A 634 -0.81 -30.58 -2.62
N ASN A 635 0.26 -30.87 -3.36
CA ASN A 635 0.77 -32.22 -3.55
C ASN A 635 2.13 -32.33 -2.86
N VAL A 636 2.18 -32.96 -1.69
CA VAL A 636 3.40 -33.06 -0.88
C VAL A 636 4.00 -34.45 -1.08
N THR A 637 5.27 -34.48 -1.49
CA THR A 637 5.98 -35.74 -1.80
C THR A 637 7.42 -35.66 -1.30
N GLY A 638 7.76 -36.51 -0.34
CA GLY A 638 9.16 -36.76 0.03
C GLY A 638 9.85 -37.64 -1.01
N ASP A 639 11.12 -37.98 -0.77
CA ASP A 639 11.87 -38.84 -1.67
C ASP A 639 11.68 -40.35 -1.39
N GLY A 640 12.32 -41.18 -2.21
CA GLY A 640 12.21 -42.64 -2.17
C GLY A 640 13.26 -43.36 -1.32
N THR A 641 13.86 -42.73 -0.29
CA THR A 641 14.84 -43.46 0.55
C THR A 641 14.19 -44.66 1.28
N THR A 642 14.96 -45.47 2.01
CA THR A 642 14.45 -46.55 2.86
C THR A 642 14.30 -46.17 4.34
N ASP A 643 14.76 -44.97 4.73
CA ASP A 643 14.71 -44.48 6.11
C ASP A 643 13.38 -43.79 6.46
N ASN A 644 12.54 -44.48 7.24
CA ASN A 644 11.22 -44.00 7.62
C ASN A 644 11.23 -42.86 8.65
N ALA A 645 12.36 -42.47 9.23
CA ALA A 645 12.44 -41.30 10.10
C ALA A 645 12.52 -39.97 9.33
N ARG A 646 12.80 -40.01 8.02
CA ARG A 646 12.90 -38.82 7.16
C ARG A 646 11.53 -38.42 6.64
N ARG A 647 11.22 -37.12 6.74
CA ARG A 647 9.92 -36.56 6.38
C ARG A 647 10.04 -35.17 5.75
N LEU A 648 9.16 -34.90 4.79
CA LEU A 648 8.88 -33.58 4.27
C LEU A 648 7.61 -33.05 4.92
N PHE A 649 7.73 -31.97 5.68
CA PHE A 649 6.65 -31.35 6.42
C PHE A 649 6.05 -30.18 5.63
N LEU A 650 4.73 -30.20 5.47
CA LEU A 650 3.92 -29.02 5.27
C LEU A 650 3.32 -28.63 6.63
N VAL A 651 3.52 -27.38 7.05
CA VAL A 651 3.14 -26.92 8.39
C VAL A 651 2.23 -25.71 8.29
N ALA A 652 1.00 -25.85 8.80
CA ALA A 652 0.08 -24.73 9.01
C ALA A 652 0.40 -24.08 10.37
N GLU A 653 0.94 -22.86 10.37
CA GLU A 653 1.30 -22.13 11.60
C GLU A 653 0.40 -20.92 11.89
N ALA A 654 -0.60 -20.70 11.04
CA ALA A 654 -1.57 -19.64 11.17
C ALA A 654 -2.95 -20.15 10.72
N ALA A 655 -4.03 -19.50 11.17
CA ALA A 655 -5.39 -19.90 10.83
C ALA A 655 -5.61 -19.78 9.31
N ASN A 656 -6.16 -20.82 8.68
CA ASN A 656 -6.43 -20.86 7.24
C ASN A 656 -5.19 -20.61 6.36
N SER A 657 -3.98 -20.85 6.87
CA SER A 657 -2.71 -20.49 6.19
C SER A 657 -2.40 -21.32 4.94
N LEU A 658 -3.10 -22.44 4.76
CA LEU A 658 -2.96 -23.33 3.60
C LEU A 658 -3.98 -23.03 2.50
N GLY A 659 -4.87 -22.05 2.69
CA GLY A 659 -5.93 -21.74 1.75
C GLY A 659 -7.09 -22.74 1.79
N THR A 660 -7.87 -22.82 0.72
CA THR A 660 -9.09 -23.62 0.69
C THR A 660 -8.98 -24.97 -0.03
N GLY A 661 -7.93 -25.20 -0.82
CA GLY A 661 -7.78 -26.41 -1.63
C GLY A 661 -7.63 -27.72 -0.84
N THR A 662 -7.24 -28.79 -1.52
CA THR A 662 -6.95 -30.08 -0.89
C THR A 662 -5.46 -30.27 -0.61
N VAL A 663 -5.13 -31.13 0.36
CA VAL A 663 -3.75 -31.57 0.60
C VAL A 663 -3.63 -33.08 0.32
N THR A 664 -2.83 -33.45 -0.67
CA THR A 664 -2.46 -34.84 -0.94
C THR A 664 -1.07 -35.12 -0.38
N LEU A 665 -0.99 -36.08 0.53
CA LEU A 665 0.23 -36.54 1.17
C LEU A 665 0.66 -37.88 0.57
N ASN A 666 1.74 -37.83 -0.23
CA ASN A 666 2.36 -39.00 -0.85
C ASN A 666 3.44 -39.61 0.06
N THR A 667 4.37 -40.36 -0.54
CA THR A 667 5.49 -40.99 0.15
C THR A 667 6.19 -39.99 1.09
N ARG A 668 6.19 -40.31 2.39
CA ARG A 668 6.91 -39.60 3.47
C ARG A 668 6.56 -38.13 3.63
N ALA A 669 5.41 -37.73 3.12
CA ALA A 669 4.85 -36.43 3.34
C ALA A 669 4.14 -36.37 4.69
N GLN A 670 4.31 -35.27 5.41
CA GLN A 670 3.62 -35.03 6.67
C GLN A 670 2.96 -33.67 6.66
N LEU A 671 1.66 -33.62 6.97
CA LEU A 671 0.94 -32.39 7.27
C LEU A 671 0.86 -32.22 8.78
N ARG A 672 1.23 -31.05 9.29
CA ARG A 672 1.10 -30.69 10.70
C ARG A 672 0.22 -29.46 10.90
N ASN A 673 -0.83 -29.59 11.71
CA ASN A 673 -1.66 -28.49 12.18
C ASN A 673 -1.07 -27.84 13.44
N SER A 674 -0.25 -26.80 13.30
CA SER A 674 0.46 -26.16 14.42
C SER A 674 -0.26 -24.94 14.99
N ALA A 675 -1.38 -24.50 14.40
CA ALA A 675 -2.19 -23.40 14.90
C ALA A 675 -3.68 -23.77 14.97
N ALA A 676 -4.42 -23.16 15.89
CA ALA A 676 -5.88 -23.21 15.87
C ALA A 676 -6.41 -22.60 14.56
N GLY A 677 -7.39 -23.24 13.93
CA GLY A 677 -7.88 -22.81 12.63
C GLY A 677 -6.98 -23.19 11.45
N GLY A 678 -5.83 -23.84 11.66
CA GLY A 678 -4.82 -24.01 10.61
C GLY A 678 -5.27 -24.82 9.39
N LEU A 679 -6.15 -25.81 9.60
CA LEU A 679 -6.72 -26.67 8.55
C LEU A 679 -8.21 -26.40 8.28
N ASP A 680 -8.84 -25.49 9.02
CA ASP A 680 -10.30 -25.35 9.06
C ASP A 680 -10.90 -24.80 7.75
N SER A 681 -10.06 -24.29 6.84
CA SER A 681 -10.44 -23.87 5.49
C SER A 681 -10.27 -24.95 4.41
N LEU A 682 -9.57 -26.06 4.69
CA LEU A 682 -9.24 -27.06 3.67
C LEU A 682 -10.43 -27.96 3.34
N TYR A 683 -10.78 -28.12 2.06
CA TYR A 683 -11.82 -29.08 1.66
C TYR A 683 -11.50 -30.54 2.02
N GLY A 684 -10.22 -30.88 2.12
CA GLY A 684 -9.84 -32.21 2.53
C GLY A 684 -8.36 -32.53 2.51
N VAL A 685 -8.05 -33.67 3.11
CA VAL A 685 -6.70 -34.22 3.21
C VAL A 685 -6.74 -35.68 2.78
N THR A 686 -5.85 -36.07 1.87
CA THR A 686 -5.71 -37.44 1.37
C THR A 686 -4.33 -37.98 1.71
N LEU A 687 -4.28 -39.17 2.33
CA LEU A 687 -3.04 -39.89 2.63
C LEU A 687 -2.96 -41.12 1.74
N THR A 688 -1.97 -41.15 0.83
CA THR A 688 -1.92 -42.17 -0.24
C THR A 688 -0.99 -43.35 0.08
N THR A 689 -0.08 -43.23 1.05
CA THR A 689 0.94 -44.27 1.33
C THR A 689 1.06 -44.59 2.82
N ALA A 690 1.61 -45.76 3.16
CA ALA A 690 1.85 -46.13 4.57
C ALA A 690 2.82 -45.18 5.32
N THR A 691 3.54 -44.33 4.59
CA THR A 691 4.52 -43.39 5.15
C THR A 691 4.02 -41.95 5.23
N SER A 692 2.82 -41.65 4.72
CA SER A 692 2.21 -40.33 4.88
C SER A 692 1.64 -40.17 6.29
N THR A 693 1.60 -38.94 6.78
CA THR A 693 1.16 -38.65 8.15
C THR A 693 0.39 -37.35 8.23
N LEU A 694 -0.79 -37.38 8.85
CA LEU A 694 -1.50 -36.20 9.31
C LEU A 694 -1.35 -36.09 10.82
N GLN A 695 -0.83 -34.97 11.30
CA GLN A 695 -0.62 -34.69 12.71
C GLN A 695 -1.43 -33.47 13.16
N LEU A 696 -2.41 -33.72 14.04
CA LEU A 696 -3.33 -32.73 14.57
C LEU A 696 -2.87 -32.22 15.95
N THR A 697 -1.77 -31.48 16.00
CA THR A 697 -1.32 -30.83 17.25
C THR A 697 -2.38 -29.85 17.78
N ASN A 698 -3.13 -29.23 16.87
CA ASN A 698 -4.38 -28.54 17.16
C ASN A 698 -5.56 -29.27 16.49
N PRO A 699 -6.78 -29.18 17.05
CA PRO A 699 -7.98 -29.73 16.42
C PRO A 699 -8.17 -29.23 14.99
N TRP A 700 -8.75 -30.09 14.14
CA TRP A 700 -9.29 -29.71 12.84
C TRP A 700 -10.82 -29.61 12.96
N ILE A 701 -11.36 -28.43 12.77
CA ILE A 701 -12.79 -28.13 12.91
C ILE A 701 -13.33 -27.66 11.57
N ASP A 702 -13.71 -28.62 10.73
CA ASP A 702 -14.40 -28.33 9.47
C ASP A 702 -15.44 -29.42 9.16
N PRO A 703 -16.72 -29.19 9.50
CA PRO A 703 -17.81 -30.12 9.21
C PRO A 703 -18.05 -30.44 7.73
N ALA A 704 -17.45 -29.70 6.79
CA ALA A 704 -17.47 -30.02 5.37
C ALA A 704 -16.25 -30.82 4.89
N ALA A 705 -15.16 -30.84 5.65
CA ALA A 705 -13.92 -31.48 5.23
C ALA A 705 -14.05 -32.99 5.03
N THR A 706 -13.30 -33.50 4.05
CA THR A 706 -13.09 -34.94 3.85
C THR A 706 -11.66 -35.34 4.21
N LEU A 707 -11.52 -36.38 5.04
CA LEU A 707 -10.26 -37.08 5.26
C LEU A 707 -10.30 -38.44 4.58
N ASP A 708 -9.45 -38.66 3.58
CA ASP A 708 -9.29 -39.94 2.89
C ASP A 708 -7.96 -40.61 3.27
N LEU A 709 -8.02 -41.58 4.18
CA LEU A 709 -6.88 -42.37 4.63
C LEU A 709 -6.79 -43.66 3.79
N GLN A 710 -6.20 -43.59 2.60
CA GLN A 710 -5.98 -44.77 1.76
C GLN A 710 -4.93 -45.71 2.38
N ALA A 711 -3.88 -45.10 2.94
CA ALA A 711 -2.90 -45.72 3.82
C ALA A 711 -2.25 -44.62 4.70
N GLY A 712 -1.46 -44.97 5.70
CA GLY A 712 -0.65 -44.01 6.46
C GLY A 712 -1.03 -43.86 7.92
N THR A 713 -0.59 -42.75 8.52
CA THR A 713 -0.76 -42.48 9.96
C THR A 713 -1.64 -41.25 10.21
N LEU A 714 -2.66 -41.39 11.06
CA LEU A 714 -3.44 -40.30 11.62
C LEU A 714 -3.10 -40.15 13.11
N ASP A 715 -2.48 -39.04 13.47
CA ASP A 715 -2.24 -38.63 14.86
C ASP A 715 -3.30 -37.59 15.26
N LEU A 716 -4.23 -38.00 16.13
CA LEU A 716 -5.35 -37.19 16.61
C LEU A 716 -4.92 -36.11 17.63
N GLY A 717 -3.64 -36.08 18.02
CA GLY A 717 -3.15 -35.18 19.06
C GLY A 717 -3.87 -35.41 20.39
N SER A 718 -4.17 -34.34 21.12
CA SER A 718 -4.89 -34.38 22.39
C SER A 718 -6.26 -33.68 22.36
N GLY A 719 -6.61 -33.06 21.23
CA GLY A 719 -7.83 -32.25 21.07
C GLY A 719 -9.00 -33.01 20.46
N ALA A 720 -10.15 -32.33 20.32
CA ALA A 720 -11.35 -32.88 19.71
C ALA A 720 -11.56 -32.27 18.31
N SER A 721 -11.26 -33.05 17.27
CA SER A 721 -11.49 -32.66 15.88
C SER A 721 -12.92 -32.99 15.43
N THR A 722 -13.46 -32.22 14.50
CA THR A 722 -14.76 -32.46 13.87
C THR A 722 -14.62 -32.29 12.37
N ILE A 723 -14.93 -33.35 11.62
CA ILE A 723 -14.89 -33.35 10.15
C ILE A 723 -16.18 -33.88 9.55
N GLY A 724 -16.41 -33.61 8.28
CA GLY A 724 -17.59 -34.10 7.56
C GLY A 724 -17.52 -35.60 7.28
N THR A 725 -16.49 -36.03 6.57
CA THR A 725 -16.36 -37.42 6.09
C THR A 725 -14.99 -37.99 6.40
N LEU A 726 -14.94 -39.24 6.89
CA LEU A 726 -13.72 -40.03 7.00
C LEU A 726 -13.85 -41.30 6.16
N LYS A 727 -12.84 -41.58 5.33
CA LYS A 727 -12.66 -42.86 4.65
C LYS A 727 -11.37 -43.53 5.11
N ILE A 728 -11.42 -44.83 5.35
CA ILE A 728 -10.24 -45.65 5.69
C ILE A 728 -10.17 -46.81 4.70
N ALA A 729 -9.11 -46.85 3.90
CA ALA A 729 -8.90 -47.83 2.84
C ALA A 729 -10.14 -48.02 1.94
N GLY A 730 -10.79 -46.90 1.56
CA GLY A 730 -12.00 -46.88 0.75
C GLY A 730 -13.32 -47.11 1.50
N ASN A 731 -13.29 -47.51 2.77
CA ASN A 731 -14.49 -47.69 3.59
C ASN A 731 -14.91 -46.37 4.24
N ALA A 732 -16.15 -45.94 4.00
CA ALA A 732 -16.71 -44.76 4.66
C ALA A 732 -17.03 -45.09 6.13
N ILE A 733 -16.55 -44.25 7.05
CA ILE A 733 -16.82 -44.40 8.47
C ILE A 733 -18.15 -43.70 8.81
N THR A 734 -18.99 -44.39 9.56
CA THR A 734 -20.31 -43.88 9.96
C THR A 734 -20.18 -42.64 10.85
N PRO A 735 -21.16 -41.72 10.84
CA PRO A 735 -21.19 -40.59 11.76
C PRO A 735 -21.07 -41.03 13.22
N GLY A 736 -20.30 -40.29 14.01
CA GLY A 736 -19.98 -40.61 15.40
C GLY A 736 -18.65 -40.03 15.86
N THR A 737 -18.35 -40.16 17.16
CA THR A 737 -17.09 -39.73 17.76
C THR A 737 -16.19 -40.93 18.01
N TYR A 738 -14.93 -40.85 17.54
CA TYR A 738 -13.98 -41.94 17.56
C TYR A 738 -12.66 -41.53 18.21
N THR A 739 -12.12 -42.40 19.07
CA THR A 739 -10.72 -42.35 19.53
C THR A 739 -9.81 -43.10 18.57
N ALA A 740 -8.49 -42.95 18.71
CA ALA A 740 -7.51 -43.74 17.96
C ALA A 740 -7.75 -45.26 18.13
N THR A 741 -8.12 -45.71 19.33
CA THR A 741 -8.47 -47.11 19.60
C THR A 741 -9.73 -47.55 18.85
N ASN A 742 -10.78 -46.70 18.80
CA ASN A 742 -11.99 -47.03 18.04
C ASN A 742 -11.69 -47.18 16.55
N LEU A 743 -10.88 -46.29 15.97
CA LEU A 743 -10.51 -46.34 14.55
C LEU A 743 -9.69 -47.59 14.22
N GLY A 744 -8.72 -47.94 15.08
CA GLY A 744 -7.92 -49.15 14.91
C GLY A 744 -8.74 -50.44 14.99
N ALA A 745 -9.81 -50.46 15.78
CA ALA A 745 -10.67 -51.64 15.96
C ALA A 745 -11.49 -52.00 14.70
N PHE A 746 -11.69 -51.07 13.75
CA PHE A 746 -12.36 -51.38 12.48
C PHE A 746 -11.56 -52.36 11.61
N GLY A 747 -10.24 -52.44 11.78
CA GLY A 747 -9.39 -53.37 11.03
C GLY A 747 -9.21 -53.06 9.53
N TYR A 748 -9.62 -51.87 9.07
CA TYR A 748 -9.52 -51.47 7.66
C TYR A 748 -8.11 -51.07 7.21
N GLY A 749 -7.12 -51.04 8.12
CA GLY A 749 -5.76 -50.60 7.86
C GLY A 749 -5.48 -49.16 8.33
N GLY A 750 -4.22 -48.73 8.24
CA GLY A 750 -3.73 -47.45 8.77
C GLY A 750 -3.18 -47.54 10.19
N THR A 751 -2.48 -46.50 10.62
CA THR A 751 -1.95 -46.34 11.99
C THR A 751 -2.62 -45.15 12.66
N PHE A 752 -3.19 -45.35 13.85
CA PHE A 752 -3.90 -44.31 14.59
C PHE A 752 -3.23 -44.06 15.93
N THR A 753 -2.95 -42.81 16.24
CA THR A 753 -2.25 -42.40 17.47
C THR A 753 -2.88 -41.14 18.07
N GLY A 754 -2.41 -40.72 19.25
CA GLY A 754 -2.97 -39.59 19.99
C GLY A 754 -4.05 -39.99 20.99
N SER A 755 -4.30 -39.12 21.97
CA SER A 755 -5.34 -39.28 23.00
C SER A 755 -6.61 -38.48 22.69
N GLY A 756 -6.62 -37.70 21.61
CA GLY A 756 -7.75 -36.91 21.14
C GLY A 756 -8.85 -37.74 20.48
N THR A 757 -9.85 -37.04 19.96
CA THR A 757 -11.00 -37.64 19.28
C THR A 757 -11.25 -37.00 17.92
N ILE A 758 -11.90 -37.74 17.02
CA ILE A 758 -12.44 -37.21 15.77
C ILE A 758 -13.94 -37.50 15.69
N THR A 759 -14.74 -36.47 15.47
CA THR A 759 -16.19 -36.58 15.27
C THR A 759 -16.52 -36.43 13.80
N ILE A 760 -17.30 -37.36 13.27
CA ILE A 760 -17.80 -37.40 11.89
C ILE A 760 -19.28 -37.02 11.93
N VAL A 761 -19.67 -35.97 11.21
CA VAL A 761 -21.00 -35.35 11.36
C VAL A 761 -21.92 -35.46 10.13
N THR A 762 -21.43 -35.94 8.99
CA THR A 762 -22.19 -35.91 7.72
C THR A 762 -22.94 -37.20 7.41
N ILE A 763 -24.26 -37.08 7.17
CA ILE A 763 -25.21 -38.18 6.92
C ILE A 763 -25.52 -38.28 5.42
N PRO A 764 -25.13 -39.35 4.72
CA PRO A 764 -25.34 -39.46 3.27
C PRO A 764 -26.78 -39.82 2.90
N SER A 765 -27.21 -39.41 1.70
CA SER A 765 -28.45 -39.88 1.07
C SER A 765 -28.27 -41.33 0.59
N VAL A 766 -29.26 -42.19 0.80
CA VAL A 766 -29.30 -43.59 0.34
C VAL A 766 -30.31 -43.84 -0.79
N ALA A 767 -31.19 -42.88 -1.07
CA ALA A 767 -32.17 -42.94 -2.15
C ALA A 767 -32.49 -41.54 -2.70
N SER A 768 -33.12 -41.47 -3.87
CA SER A 768 -33.72 -40.23 -4.41
C SER A 768 -35.10 -39.97 -3.78
N GLY A 769 -35.46 -38.71 -3.58
CA GLY A 769 -36.77 -38.33 -3.03
C GLY A 769 -36.80 -36.98 -2.33
N ASP A 770 -37.93 -36.66 -1.69
CA ASP A 770 -38.10 -35.42 -0.92
C ASP A 770 -37.20 -35.41 0.32
N TRP A 771 -36.52 -34.28 0.58
CA TRP A 771 -35.56 -34.18 1.69
C TRP A 771 -36.17 -34.43 3.07
N THR A 772 -37.49 -34.37 3.25
CA THR A 772 -38.19 -34.67 4.52
C THR A 772 -38.46 -36.16 4.72
N THR A 773 -38.19 -36.99 3.71
CA THR A 773 -38.47 -38.43 3.74
C THR A 773 -37.36 -39.16 4.49
N THR A 774 -37.71 -39.91 5.53
CA THR A 774 -36.75 -40.65 6.37
C THR A 774 -35.92 -41.66 5.58
N SER A 775 -36.50 -42.32 4.57
CA SER A 775 -35.82 -43.32 3.74
C SER A 775 -34.82 -42.73 2.73
N VAL A 776 -34.75 -41.40 2.60
CA VAL A 776 -33.73 -40.73 1.76
C VAL A 776 -32.38 -40.71 2.46
N TRP A 777 -32.32 -40.78 3.79
CA TRP A 777 -31.10 -40.58 4.58
C TRP A 777 -30.62 -41.85 5.26
N ALA A 778 -29.30 -42.04 5.34
CA ALA A 778 -28.68 -43.25 5.89
C ALA A 778 -28.99 -43.51 7.37
N ASP A 779 -29.35 -42.47 8.13
CA ASP A 779 -29.72 -42.60 9.54
C ASP A 779 -31.20 -42.97 9.75
N ALA A 780 -31.96 -43.14 8.65
CA ALA A 780 -33.39 -43.42 8.64
C ALA A 780 -34.23 -42.40 9.44
N THR A 781 -33.74 -41.16 9.61
CA THR A 781 -34.49 -40.06 10.24
C THR A 781 -34.72 -38.92 9.26
N ALA A 782 -35.79 -38.15 9.47
CA ALA A 782 -36.00 -36.93 8.72
C ALA A 782 -34.92 -35.92 9.14
N PRO A 783 -34.47 -35.03 8.25
CA PRO A 783 -33.50 -34.01 8.61
C PRO A 783 -33.93 -33.19 9.80
N GLY A 784 -32.97 -32.83 10.64
CA GLY A 784 -33.18 -31.99 11.81
C GLY A 784 -31.94 -31.18 12.15
N SER A 785 -32.12 -30.16 12.98
CA SER A 785 -31.04 -29.29 13.43
C SER A 785 -29.91 -30.06 14.11
N GLY A 786 -28.67 -29.61 13.96
CA GLY A 786 -27.48 -30.24 14.53
C GLY A 786 -26.90 -31.38 13.68
N LYS A 787 -27.44 -31.62 12.48
CA LYS A 787 -27.00 -32.68 11.57
C LYS A 787 -26.66 -32.11 10.19
N ASN A 788 -25.60 -32.66 9.60
CA ASN A 788 -25.14 -32.32 8.25
C ASN A 788 -25.49 -33.46 7.31
N TYR A 789 -25.83 -33.13 6.08
CA TYR A 789 -26.37 -34.10 5.12
C TYR A 789 -25.63 -34.03 3.79
N ARG A 790 -25.43 -35.17 3.13
CA ARG A 790 -24.73 -35.24 1.85
C ARG A 790 -25.54 -35.97 0.79
N VAL A 791 -25.89 -35.28 -0.28
CA VAL A 791 -26.50 -35.86 -1.48
C VAL A 791 -25.39 -36.55 -2.28
N VAL A 792 -25.40 -37.89 -2.32
CA VAL A 792 -24.36 -38.68 -3.01
C VAL A 792 -24.64 -38.81 -4.50
N SER A 793 -23.67 -39.34 -5.24
CA SER A 793 -23.78 -39.58 -6.68
C SER A 793 -25.02 -40.39 -7.05
N ALA A 794 -25.63 -40.08 -8.20
CA ALA A 794 -26.84 -40.70 -8.75
C ALA A 794 -28.14 -40.46 -7.98
N ASN A 795 -28.09 -39.82 -6.80
CA ASN A 795 -29.29 -39.44 -6.06
C ASN A 795 -29.75 -38.02 -6.41
N THR A 796 -31.06 -37.88 -6.61
CA THR A 796 -31.75 -36.59 -6.69
C THR A 796 -32.54 -36.38 -5.41
N VAL A 797 -32.17 -35.35 -4.65
CA VAL A 797 -32.91 -34.92 -3.46
C VAL A 797 -33.71 -33.67 -3.81
N ASP A 798 -35.03 -33.78 -3.69
CA ASP A 798 -35.97 -32.71 -3.97
C ASP A 798 -36.26 -31.93 -2.69
N SER A 799 -36.37 -30.61 -2.81
CA SER A 799 -37.07 -29.81 -1.80
C SER A 799 -38.54 -30.22 -1.76
N VAL A 800 -39.16 -30.08 -0.58
CA VAL A 800 -40.63 -30.16 -0.47
C VAL A 800 -41.26 -29.27 -1.54
N SER A 801 -42.26 -29.81 -2.26
CA SER A 801 -42.85 -29.09 -3.38
C SER A 801 -43.50 -27.80 -2.88
N ALA A 802 -43.09 -26.68 -3.46
CA ALA A 802 -43.78 -25.42 -3.22
C ALA A 802 -45.13 -25.42 -3.99
N SER A 803 -46.16 -26.06 -3.45
CA SER A 803 -47.56 -25.88 -3.87
C SER A 803 -48.18 -24.59 -3.29
N VAL A 804 -47.35 -23.69 -2.77
CA VAL A 804 -47.70 -22.66 -1.78
C VAL A 804 -47.74 -21.26 -2.40
N ALA A 805 -48.62 -20.43 -1.85
CA ALA A 805 -48.78 -19.01 -2.21
C ALA A 805 -47.45 -18.22 -2.15
N SER A 806 -47.38 -17.12 -2.90
CA SER A 806 -46.27 -16.17 -2.87
C SER A 806 -45.96 -15.71 -1.43
N GLY A 807 -44.67 -15.61 -1.07
CA GLY A 807 -44.19 -15.27 0.28
C GLY A 807 -43.84 -16.47 1.18
N SER A 808 -43.97 -17.70 0.66
CA SER A 808 -43.65 -18.93 1.39
C SER A 808 -42.14 -19.17 1.55
N THR A 809 -41.77 -19.90 2.61
CA THR A 809 -40.38 -20.27 2.91
C THR A 809 -40.18 -21.78 2.80
N VAL A 810 -39.19 -22.20 2.01
CA VAL A 810 -38.75 -23.59 1.87
C VAL A 810 -37.47 -23.76 2.68
N THR A 811 -37.54 -24.48 3.80
CA THR A 811 -36.40 -24.65 4.71
C THR A 811 -35.89 -26.09 4.67
N PHE A 812 -34.58 -26.26 4.47
CA PHE A 812 -33.94 -27.55 4.76
C PHE A 812 -33.76 -27.67 6.27
N PRO A 813 -34.31 -28.69 6.94
CA PRO A 813 -34.29 -28.76 8.40
C PRO A 813 -32.91 -29.02 9.02
N GLY A 814 -31.96 -29.56 8.24
CA GLY A 814 -30.57 -29.79 8.67
C GLY A 814 -29.72 -28.51 8.69
N ASP A 815 -28.51 -28.62 9.24
CA ASP A 815 -27.59 -27.48 9.35
C ASP A 815 -26.79 -27.27 8.06
N TRP A 816 -26.27 -28.35 7.47
CA TRP A 816 -25.53 -28.29 6.20
C TRP A 816 -26.10 -29.29 5.20
N VAL A 817 -26.12 -28.90 3.93
CA VAL A 817 -26.32 -29.83 2.82
C VAL A 817 -25.16 -29.74 1.82
N THR A 818 -24.45 -30.86 1.65
CA THR A 818 -23.39 -31.02 0.65
C THR A 818 -23.94 -31.80 -0.53
N VAL A 819 -23.70 -31.36 -1.76
CA VAL A 819 -24.03 -32.10 -2.98
C VAL A 819 -22.73 -32.61 -3.58
N ALA A 820 -22.60 -33.93 -3.65
CA ALA A 820 -21.43 -34.60 -4.17
C ALA A 820 -21.38 -34.59 -5.71
N ASN A 821 -20.24 -34.99 -6.27
CA ASN A 821 -20.12 -35.29 -7.69
C ASN A 821 -21.23 -36.26 -8.19
N GLY A 822 -22.00 -35.82 -9.18
CA GLY A 822 -23.11 -36.57 -9.76
C GLY A 822 -24.38 -36.61 -8.89
N GLY A 823 -24.39 -35.94 -7.74
CA GLY A 823 -25.59 -35.72 -6.93
C GLY A 823 -26.38 -34.50 -7.42
N ILE A 824 -27.70 -34.50 -7.19
CA ILE A 824 -28.58 -33.41 -7.60
C ILE A 824 -29.40 -32.93 -6.41
N LEU A 825 -29.26 -31.65 -6.04
CA LEU A 825 -30.20 -30.97 -5.14
C LEU A 825 -31.14 -30.11 -5.98
N ARG A 826 -32.45 -30.36 -5.86
CA ARG A 826 -33.46 -29.74 -6.70
C ARG A 826 -34.49 -28.95 -5.90
N LEU A 827 -34.60 -27.65 -6.20
CA LEU A 827 -35.63 -26.76 -5.66
C LEU A 827 -36.91 -26.85 -6.52
N ARG A 828 -37.84 -27.70 -6.09
CA ARG A 828 -39.03 -28.11 -6.86
C ARG A 828 -40.23 -27.18 -6.66
N HIS A 829 -40.86 -26.77 -7.76
CA HIS A 829 -42.12 -26.01 -7.78
C HIS A 829 -43.14 -26.67 -8.72
N THR A 830 -44.35 -26.94 -8.21
CA THR A 830 -45.41 -27.67 -8.95
C THR A 830 -46.72 -26.89 -9.09
N SER A 831 -46.81 -25.64 -8.63
CA SER A 831 -48.07 -24.86 -8.68
C SER A 831 -48.32 -24.22 -10.06
N ALA A 832 -49.57 -24.20 -10.52
CA ALA A 832 -50.00 -23.56 -11.77
C ALA A 832 -50.63 -22.18 -11.50
N GLY A 833 -50.16 -21.14 -12.20
CA GLY A 833 -50.69 -19.77 -12.17
C GLY A 833 -49.92 -18.79 -11.25
N GLY A 834 -49.89 -17.50 -11.64
CA GLY A 834 -49.42 -16.38 -10.82
C GLY A 834 -47.91 -16.05 -10.85
N ASN A 835 -47.53 -14.95 -10.19
CA ASN A 835 -46.15 -14.55 -9.88
C ASN A 835 -45.82 -14.98 -8.45
N ASN A 836 -45.01 -16.03 -8.29
CA ASN A 836 -44.65 -16.59 -7.00
C ASN A 836 -43.23 -16.20 -6.61
N THR A 837 -43.05 -15.70 -5.39
CA THR A 837 -41.73 -15.50 -4.79
C THR A 837 -41.60 -16.40 -3.57
N HIS A 838 -40.53 -17.19 -3.50
CA HIS A 838 -40.23 -18.07 -2.38
C HIS A 838 -38.90 -17.70 -1.75
N THR A 839 -38.83 -17.76 -0.43
CA THR A 839 -37.56 -17.74 0.31
C THR A 839 -37.07 -19.18 0.46
N VAL A 840 -35.81 -19.44 0.16
CA VAL A 840 -35.18 -20.74 0.33
C VAL A 840 -34.11 -20.61 1.41
N ASN A 841 -34.31 -21.32 2.51
CA ASN A 841 -33.40 -21.33 3.65
C ASN A 841 -32.66 -22.67 3.69
N LEU A 842 -31.45 -22.68 3.15
CA LEU A 842 -30.47 -23.74 3.34
C LEU A 842 -29.41 -23.12 4.25
N LYS A 843 -29.39 -23.44 5.55
CA LYS A 843 -28.49 -22.81 6.52
C LYS A 843 -27.07 -22.63 5.94
N GLU A 844 -26.53 -23.70 5.37
CA GLU A 844 -25.39 -23.69 4.44
C GLU A 844 -25.54 -24.74 3.33
N LEU A 845 -25.06 -24.42 2.12
CA LEU A 845 -25.02 -25.29 0.94
C LEU A 845 -23.60 -25.39 0.38
N LEU A 846 -23.05 -26.61 0.29
CA LEU A 846 -21.78 -26.90 -0.39
C LEU A 846 -22.04 -27.71 -1.66
N LEU A 847 -21.51 -27.27 -2.81
CA LEU A 847 -21.56 -27.99 -4.08
C LEU A 847 -20.15 -28.47 -4.46
N GLU A 848 -19.90 -29.78 -4.40
CA GLU A 848 -18.63 -30.36 -4.85
C GLU A 848 -18.53 -30.36 -6.39
N SER A 849 -17.31 -30.49 -6.92
CA SER A 849 -17.09 -30.62 -8.37
C SER A 849 -17.93 -31.77 -8.96
N GLY A 850 -18.64 -31.50 -10.05
CA GLY A 850 -19.59 -32.42 -10.69
C GLY A 850 -21.00 -32.43 -10.08
N ALA A 851 -21.27 -31.65 -9.02
CA ALA A 851 -22.59 -31.51 -8.43
C ALA A 851 -23.55 -30.74 -9.36
N THR A 852 -24.86 -31.02 -9.23
CA THR A 852 -25.91 -30.21 -9.87
C THR A 852 -26.81 -29.57 -8.82
N PHE A 853 -26.93 -28.25 -8.86
CA PHE A 853 -27.94 -27.50 -8.14
C PHE A 853 -29.00 -26.99 -9.12
N GLN A 854 -30.26 -27.34 -8.87
CA GLN A 854 -31.30 -27.20 -9.87
C GLN A 854 -32.50 -26.41 -9.35
N SER A 855 -32.86 -25.34 -10.05
CA SER A 855 -34.19 -24.72 -9.93
C SER A 855 -35.13 -25.40 -10.92
N TYR A 856 -36.17 -26.08 -10.43
CA TYR A 856 -37.00 -26.96 -11.25
C TYR A 856 -38.49 -26.65 -11.16
N ASN A 857 -39.12 -26.47 -12.32
CA ASN A 857 -40.54 -26.20 -12.45
C ASN A 857 -41.23 -27.28 -13.29
N THR A 858 -42.34 -27.83 -12.79
CA THR A 858 -43.18 -28.79 -13.55
C THR A 858 -44.50 -28.17 -14.03
N ALA A 859 -44.86 -26.97 -13.56
CA ALA A 859 -46.12 -26.31 -13.85
C ALA A 859 -45.94 -24.92 -14.47
N ALA A 860 -47.00 -24.40 -15.11
CA ALA A 860 -47.00 -23.09 -15.74
C ALA A 860 -47.14 -21.96 -14.70
N GLY A 861 -46.08 -21.18 -14.46
CA GLY A 861 -46.11 -19.99 -13.58
C GLY A 861 -44.77 -19.23 -13.56
N ASN A 862 -44.79 -17.96 -13.13
CA ASN A 862 -43.59 -17.17 -12.86
C ASN A 862 -43.11 -17.49 -11.45
N VAL A 863 -41.83 -17.82 -11.27
CA VAL A 863 -41.27 -18.14 -9.96
C VAL A 863 -39.92 -17.47 -9.74
N MET A 864 -39.75 -16.86 -8.57
CA MET A 864 -38.49 -16.35 -8.05
C MET A 864 -38.15 -17.07 -6.75
N ARG A 865 -36.94 -17.61 -6.65
CA ARG A 865 -36.41 -18.24 -5.43
C ARG A 865 -35.28 -17.38 -4.88
N ASN A 866 -35.46 -16.85 -3.67
CA ASN A 866 -34.50 -16.01 -2.98
C ASN A 866 -33.77 -16.84 -1.93
N MET A 867 -32.45 -16.99 -2.09
CA MET A 867 -31.57 -17.66 -1.14
C MET A 867 -30.73 -16.61 -0.43
N SER A 868 -30.85 -16.50 0.89
CA SER A 868 -30.07 -15.52 1.66
C SER A 868 -28.85 -16.12 2.34
N ASN A 869 -28.75 -17.45 2.38
CA ASN A 869 -27.64 -18.16 3.01
C ASN A 869 -26.44 -18.29 2.06
N PRO A 870 -25.23 -18.46 2.62
CA PRO A 870 -24.03 -18.70 1.83
C PRO A 870 -24.14 -19.96 0.94
N VAL A 871 -23.54 -19.88 -0.24
CA VAL A 871 -23.35 -21.01 -1.15
C VAL A 871 -21.85 -21.18 -1.36
N SER A 872 -21.33 -22.33 -0.95
CA SER A 872 -19.94 -22.70 -1.14
C SER A 872 -19.83 -23.70 -2.29
N LEU A 873 -18.82 -23.51 -3.12
CA LEU A 873 -18.45 -24.41 -4.20
C LEU A 873 -17.14 -25.10 -3.80
N GLY A 874 -16.91 -26.32 -4.28
CA GLY A 874 -15.61 -26.96 -4.16
C GLY A 874 -14.52 -26.21 -4.93
N THR A 875 -13.31 -26.76 -4.94
CA THR A 875 -12.21 -26.28 -5.78
C THR A 875 -11.92 -27.24 -6.93
N GLY A 876 -11.76 -26.67 -8.14
CA GLY A 876 -11.42 -27.42 -9.34
C GLY A 876 -12.61 -28.11 -10.01
N GLY A 877 -12.49 -28.35 -11.31
CA GLY A 877 -13.58 -28.86 -12.16
C GLY A 877 -14.77 -27.90 -12.20
N SER A 878 -15.99 -28.42 -12.35
CA SER A 878 -17.17 -27.58 -12.54
C SER A 878 -18.41 -28.07 -11.80
N VAL A 879 -19.24 -27.14 -11.33
CA VAL A 879 -20.59 -27.40 -10.83
C VAL A 879 -21.61 -27.00 -11.89
N THR A 880 -22.78 -27.63 -11.88
CA THR A 880 -23.88 -27.23 -12.77
C THR A 880 -24.96 -26.52 -11.97
N VAL A 881 -25.24 -25.26 -12.32
CA VAL A 881 -26.45 -24.56 -11.87
C VAL A 881 -27.46 -24.62 -13.01
N ARG A 882 -28.59 -25.31 -12.80
CA ARG A 882 -29.57 -25.56 -13.86
C ARG A 882 -30.91 -24.92 -13.56
N LEU A 883 -31.39 -24.07 -14.48
CA LEU A 883 -32.74 -23.50 -14.46
C LEU A 883 -33.64 -24.28 -15.44
N GLN A 884 -34.32 -25.31 -14.94
CA GLN A 884 -35.11 -26.22 -15.78
C GLN A 884 -36.63 -26.01 -15.60
N SER A 885 -37.36 -26.15 -16.70
CA SER A 885 -38.81 -26.13 -16.72
C SER A 885 -39.35 -27.10 -17.76
N ASP A 886 -40.20 -28.03 -17.34
CA ASP A 886 -40.71 -29.10 -18.21
C ASP A 886 -42.10 -28.79 -18.79
N SER A 887 -42.69 -27.65 -18.44
CA SER A 887 -43.97 -27.19 -19.00
C SER A 887 -43.79 -26.47 -20.33
N GLY A 888 -44.54 -26.90 -21.36
CA GLY A 888 -44.61 -26.21 -22.66
C GLY A 888 -45.22 -24.79 -22.61
N SER A 889 -45.83 -24.41 -21.50
CA SER A 889 -46.39 -23.07 -21.23
C SER A 889 -45.63 -22.32 -20.13
N ALA A 890 -44.37 -22.68 -19.88
CA ALA A 890 -43.57 -22.12 -18.80
C ALA A 890 -43.36 -20.58 -18.90
N TYR A 891 -43.50 -19.92 -17.75
CA TYR A 891 -43.13 -18.52 -17.55
C TYR A 891 -41.76 -18.43 -16.84
N SER A 892 -41.39 -17.28 -16.26
CA SER A 892 -40.06 -17.02 -15.71
C SER A 892 -39.64 -17.99 -14.59
N ASN A 893 -38.41 -18.48 -14.65
CA ASN A 893 -37.76 -19.26 -13.59
C ASN A 893 -36.51 -18.50 -13.15
N THR A 894 -36.60 -17.87 -11.99
CA THR A 894 -35.57 -17.01 -11.43
C THR A 894 -35.01 -17.64 -10.16
N LEU A 895 -33.70 -17.73 -10.10
CA LEU A 895 -32.94 -18.01 -8.88
C LEU A 895 -32.15 -16.75 -8.52
N ARG A 896 -32.24 -16.33 -7.26
CA ARG A 896 -31.52 -15.18 -6.73
C ARG A 896 -30.72 -15.60 -5.51
N ILE A 897 -29.40 -15.44 -5.57
CA ILE A 897 -28.46 -15.74 -4.50
C ILE A 897 -28.06 -14.42 -3.86
N ASN A 898 -28.61 -14.14 -2.68
CA ASN A 898 -28.29 -12.98 -1.86
C ASN A 898 -27.17 -13.27 -0.84
N GLY A 899 -26.92 -14.54 -0.51
CA GLY A 899 -25.82 -14.94 0.36
C GLY A 899 -24.47 -14.94 -0.36
N ALA A 900 -23.39 -15.04 0.42
CA ALA A 900 -22.04 -15.05 -0.12
C ALA A 900 -21.81 -16.30 -1.00
N LEU A 901 -21.25 -16.09 -2.19
CA LEU A 901 -20.76 -17.14 -3.07
C LEU A 901 -19.26 -17.30 -2.85
N THR A 902 -18.82 -18.52 -2.52
CA THR A 902 -17.41 -18.85 -2.20
C THR A 902 -16.97 -20.11 -2.94
N GLY A 903 -15.65 -20.32 -3.08
CA GLY A 903 -15.09 -21.50 -3.75
C GLY A 903 -14.49 -21.21 -5.14
N GLY A 904 -14.02 -22.26 -5.82
CA GLY A 904 -13.19 -22.11 -7.02
C GLY A 904 -13.53 -23.03 -8.21
N SER A 905 -14.51 -23.93 -8.09
CA SER A 905 -15.03 -24.69 -9.24
C SER A 905 -15.73 -23.78 -10.23
N ASP A 906 -15.59 -24.04 -11.53
CA ASP A 906 -16.32 -23.31 -12.56
C ASP A 906 -17.83 -23.54 -12.44
N ILE A 907 -18.64 -22.52 -12.68
CA ILE A 907 -20.09 -22.63 -12.70
C ILE A 907 -20.55 -22.78 -14.15
N ASN A 908 -21.05 -23.98 -14.48
CA ASN A 908 -21.81 -24.21 -15.70
C ASN A 908 -23.27 -23.81 -15.47
N LEU A 909 -23.62 -22.58 -15.84
CA LEU A 909 -24.99 -22.08 -15.77
C LEU A 909 -25.75 -22.51 -17.02
N THR A 910 -26.75 -23.37 -16.85
CA THR A 910 -27.54 -23.95 -17.95
C THR A 910 -29.03 -23.75 -17.73
N ALA A 911 -29.81 -23.68 -18.82
CA ALA A 911 -31.26 -23.57 -18.72
C ALA A 911 -32.00 -24.19 -19.89
N THR A 912 -33.22 -24.67 -19.63
CA THR A 912 -34.19 -25.04 -20.68
C THR A 912 -35.07 -23.83 -21.02
N LEU A 913 -35.02 -23.36 -22.27
CA LEU A 913 -35.68 -22.16 -22.80
C LEU A 913 -37.03 -22.49 -23.49
N GLN A 914 -37.70 -23.55 -23.05
CA GLN A 914 -39.08 -23.86 -23.47
C GLN A 914 -40.10 -22.92 -22.78
N GLY A 915 -41.30 -22.78 -23.37
CA GLY A 915 -42.35 -21.87 -22.88
C GLY A 915 -42.64 -20.73 -23.85
N GLN A 916 -43.13 -19.59 -23.38
CA GLN A 916 -43.41 -18.45 -24.27
C GLN A 916 -42.18 -17.55 -24.51
N SER A 917 -42.30 -16.53 -25.38
CA SER A 917 -41.20 -15.68 -25.86
C SER A 917 -40.81 -14.55 -24.87
N GLY A 918 -39.52 -14.26 -24.65
CA GLY A 918 -39.01 -13.16 -23.78
C GLY A 918 -38.02 -13.56 -22.65
N GLU A 919 -37.64 -12.60 -21.79
CA GLU A 919 -36.69 -12.79 -20.66
C GLU A 919 -37.25 -13.72 -19.57
N ARG A 920 -36.72 -14.96 -19.46
CA ARG A 920 -37.45 -16.01 -18.72
C ARG A 920 -36.60 -16.93 -17.85
N ARG A 921 -35.27 -16.86 -17.92
CA ARG A 921 -34.36 -17.66 -17.06
C ARG A 921 -33.28 -16.77 -16.52
N LEU A 922 -33.32 -16.50 -15.21
CA LEU A 922 -32.45 -15.51 -14.59
C LEU A 922 -31.76 -16.12 -13.37
N LEU A 923 -30.43 -16.02 -13.35
CA LEU A 923 -29.65 -16.13 -12.13
C LEU A 923 -29.19 -14.73 -11.71
N TYR A 924 -29.64 -14.29 -10.54
CA TYR A 924 -29.15 -13.08 -9.89
C TYR A 924 -28.13 -13.45 -8.82
N VAL A 925 -27.01 -12.72 -8.80
CA VAL A 925 -26.01 -12.79 -7.73
C VAL A 925 -25.89 -11.40 -7.11
N ALA A 926 -26.25 -11.28 -5.83
CA ALA A 926 -26.54 -9.99 -5.20
C ALA A 926 -25.67 -9.66 -3.97
N SER A 927 -24.77 -10.55 -3.56
CA SER A 927 -23.83 -10.30 -2.47
C SER A 927 -22.57 -9.62 -2.96
N ALA A 928 -22.12 -8.57 -2.27
CA ALA A 928 -20.82 -7.92 -2.50
C ALA A 928 -19.64 -8.69 -1.84
N ASN A 929 -19.94 -9.57 -0.88
CA ASN A 929 -18.95 -10.32 -0.10
C ASN A 929 -18.63 -11.68 -0.74
N ASN A 930 -18.47 -11.72 -2.06
CA ASN A 930 -18.26 -12.97 -2.79
C ASN A 930 -16.75 -13.18 -3.00
N THR A 931 -16.19 -14.19 -2.33
CA THR A 931 -14.78 -14.62 -2.50
C THR A 931 -14.62 -15.68 -3.59
N TYR A 932 -15.66 -15.91 -4.37
CA TYR A 932 -15.65 -16.87 -5.48
C TYR A 932 -14.58 -16.52 -6.53
N SER A 933 -13.82 -17.53 -6.96
CA SER A 933 -12.69 -17.35 -7.88
C SER A 933 -12.76 -18.22 -9.15
N GLY A 934 -13.83 -19.00 -9.33
CA GLY A 934 -14.02 -19.86 -10.52
C GLY A 934 -14.54 -19.10 -11.74
N ASN A 935 -14.58 -19.75 -12.91
CA ASN A 935 -15.13 -19.15 -14.12
C ASN A 935 -16.64 -19.41 -14.27
N TRP A 936 -17.33 -18.56 -15.01
CA TRP A 936 -18.73 -18.72 -15.38
C TRP A 936 -18.84 -19.19 -16.82
N ASN A 937 -19.42 -20.36 -17.04
CA ASN A 937 -19.77 -20.88 -18.37
C ASN A 937 -21.28 -20.83 -18.54
N VAL A 938 -21.79 -19.83 -19.24
CA VAL A 938 -23.24 -19.58 -19.36
C VAL A 938 -23.74 -20.07 -20.71
N THR A 939 -24.70 -21.00 -20.71
CA THR A 939 -25.21 -21.64 -21.94
C THR A 939 -26.72 -21.86 -21.87
N GLY A 940 -27.46 -21.19 -22.76
CA GLY A 940 -28.86 -21.52 -23.04
C GLY A 940 -28.99 -22.74 -23.95
N ASP A 941 -30.20 -23.31 -24.04
CA ASP A 941 -30.46 -24.42 -24.97
C ASP A 941 -30.59 -23.98 -26.45
N GLY A 942 -30.68 -24.95 -27.35
CA GLY A 942 -30.72 -24.76 -28.81
C GLY A 942 -32.08 -24.36 -29.40
N THR A 943 -32.98 -23.73 -28.63
CA THR A 943 -34.27 -23.26 -29.16
C THR A 943 -34.10 -22.36 -30.40
N THR A 944 -35.12 -22.26 -31.27
CA THR A 944 -35.12 -21.39 -32.46
C THR A 944 -35.63 -19.97 -32.18
N ASP A 945 -36.22 -19.70 -31.01
CA ASP A 945 -36.77 -18.39 -30.64
C ASP A 945 -35.67 -17.45 -30.12
N ASN A 946 -35.40 -16.38 -30.87
CA ASN A 946 -34.33 -15.41 -30.57
C ASN A 946 -34.59 -14.51 -29.36
N ALA A 947 -35.83 -14.43 -28.88
CA ALA A 947 -36.16 -13.64 -27.70
C ALA A 947 -35.91 -14.40 -26.38
N ARG A 948 -35.61 -15.71 -26.43
CA ARG A 948 -35.38 -16.51 -25.23
C ARG A 948 -33.89 -16.60 -24.92
N ARG A 949 -33.52 -16.15 -23.72
CA ARG A 949 -32.14 -16.08 -23.26
C ARG A 949 -32.00 -16.54 -21.80
N LEU A 950 -30.80 -17.00 -21.46
CA LEU A 950 -30.35 -17.25 -20.10
C LEU A 950 -29.56 -16.05 -19.61
N PHE A 951 -30.04 -15.42 -18.55
CA PHE A 951 -29.44 -14.23 -17.96
C PHE A 951 -28.61 -14.59 -16.73
N LEU A 952 -27.35 -14.16 -16.74
CA LEU A 952 -26.54 -13.96 -15.55
C LEU A 952 -26.57 -12.47 -15.20
N VAL A 953 -26.98 -12.13 -13.98
CA VAL A 953 -27.14 -10.74 -13.54
C VAL A 953 -26.34 -10.50 -12.27
N SER A 954 -25.42 -9.54 -12.33
CA SER A 954 -24.64 -9.06 -11.19
C SER A 954 -25.32 -7.84 -10.57
N GLU A 955 -25.75 -7.93 -9.30
CA GLU A 955 -26.51 -6.88 -8.61
C GLU A 955 -25.75 -6.18 -7.48
N ALA A 956 -24.47 -6.49 -7.30
CA ALA A 956 -23.60 -5.78 -6.36
C ALA A 956 -22.16 -5.71 -6.90
N GLY A 957 -21.37 -4.77 -6.38
CA GLY A 957 -19.95 -4.70 -6.71
C GLY A 957 -19.23 -6.00 -6.34
N GLY A 958 -18.47 -6.56 -7.27
CA GLY A 958 -17.75 -7.82 -7.04
C GLY A 958 -18.60 -9.10 -6.98
N ALA A 959 -19.90 -9.04 -7.27
CA ALA A 959 -20.82 -10.14 -7.02
C ALA A 959 -20.51 -11.42 -7.84
N LEU A 960 -19.83 -11.32 -8.97
CA LEU A 960 -19.47 -12.48 -9.79
C LEU A 960 -18.12 -13.11 -9.43
N GLY A 961 -17.43 -12.58 -8.41
CA GLY A 961 -16.09 -13.04 -8.04
C GLY A 961 -15.02 -12.53 -8.98
N THR A 962 -13.86 -13.19 -8.99
CA THR A 962 -12.69 -12.72 -9.75
C THR A 962 -12.44 -13.40 -11.09
N GLY A 963 -13.07 -14.55 -11.37
CA GLY A 963 -12.81 -15.33 -12.59
C GLY A 963 -13.26 -14.68 -13.91
N THR A 964 -13.32 -15.47 -14.97
CA THR A 964 -13.83 -15.02 -16.29
C THR A 964 -15.28 -15.42 -16.52
N VAL A 965 -15.97 -14.73 -17.44
CA VAL A 965 -17.32 -15.12 -17.89
C VAL A 965 -17.31 -15.47 -19.37
N THR A 966 -17.63 -16.71 -19.70
CA THR A 966 -17.85 -17.18 -21.07
C THR A 966 -19.35 -17.30 -21.38
N LEU A 967 -19.79 -16.55 -22.37
CA LEU A 967 -21.18 -16.51 -22.85
C LEU A 967 -21.30 -17.30 -24.16
N ASN A 968 -21.98 -18.45 -24.08
CA ASN A 968 -22.24 -19.33 -25.20
C ASN A 968 -23.60 -19.02 -25.88
N THR A 969 -24.20 -20.04 -26.49
CA THR A 969 -25.48 -19.94 -27.18
C THR A 969 -26.55 -19.33 -26.26
N ARG A 970 -27.18 -18.24 -26.71
CA ARG A 970 -28.31 -17.55 -26.07
C ARG A 970 -28.06 -17.12 -24.61
N ALA A 971 -26.80 -16.90 -24.26
CA ALA A 971 -26.38 -16.41 -22.95
C ALA A 971 -26.27 -14.88 -22.93
N GLN A 972 -26.71 -14.26 -21.84
CA GLN A 972 -26.60 -12.83 -21.64
C GLN A 972 -26.06 -12.48 -20.26
N LEU A 973 -25.09 -11.57 -20.20
CA LEU A 973 -24.56 -10.98 -18.97
C LEU A 973 -25.06 -9.54 -18.83
N ARG A 974 -25.52 -9.16 -17.64
CA ARG A 974 -25.96 -7.78 -17.32
C ARG A 974 -25.31 -7.24 -16.05
N SER A 975 -24.71 -6.04 -16.14
CA SER A 975 -24.12 -5.30 -15.00
C SER A 975 -25.15 -4.41 -14.29
N ALA A 976 -25.97 -4.98 -13.40
CA ALA A 976 -27.09 -4.27 -12.79
C ALA A 976 -26.71 -3.31 -11.63
N ALA A 977 -25.45 -3.30 -11.18
CA ALA A 977 -24.96 -2.39 -10.13
C ALA A 977 -23.60 -1.76 -10.49
N THR A 978 -23.24 -0.67 -9.79
CA THR A 978 -21.90 -0.07 -9.87
C THR A 978 -20.86 -1.07 -9.35
N GLY A 979 -19.73 -1.19 -10.07
CA GLY A 979 -18.67 -2.14 -9.71
C GLY A 979 -18.98 -3.61 -10.00
N ALA A 980 -20.11 -3.89 -10.67
CA ALA A 980 -20.62 -5.25 -10.85
C ALA A 980 -19.69 -6.20 -11.60
N LEU A 981 -18.85 -5.67 -12.49
CA LEU A 981 -17.90 -6.43 -13.30
C LEU A 981 -16.44 -6.08 -12.99
N ASP A 982 -16.17 -5.10 -12.13
CA ASP A 982 -14.82 -4.55 -11.90
C ASP A 982 -13.86 -5.59 -11.29
N SER A 983 -14.40 -6.64 -10.67
CA SER A 983 -13.60 -7.75 -10.14
C SER A 983 -13.23 -8.81 -11.18
N LEU A 984 -13.87 -8.84 -12.36
CA LEU A 984 -13.68 -9.89 -13.36
C LEU A 984 -12.41 -9.68 -14.19
N TYR A 985 -11.65 -10.75 -14.41
CA TYR A 985 -10.50 -10.73 -15.33
C TYR A 985 -10.90 -10.66 -16.80
N GLY A 986 -12.12 -11.05 -17.17
CA GLY A 986 -12.55 -10.92 -18.56
C GLY A 986 -13.91 -11.51 -18.88
N VAL A 987 -14.40 -11.17 -20.07
CA VAL A 987 -15.67 -11.66 -20.62
C VAL A 987 -15.46 -12.10 -22.07
N THR A 988 -15.93 -13.29 -22.41
CA THR A 988 -15.83 -13.89 -23.75
C THR A 988 -17.22 -14.17 -24.32
N LEU A 989 -17.50 -13.68 -25.51
CA LEU A 989 -18.73 -13.92 -26.27
C LEU A 989 -18.42 -14.86 -27.43
N THR A 990 -18.97 -16.08 -27.42
CA THR A 990 -18.57 -17.14 -28.36
C THR A 990 -19.52 -17.31 -29.55
N THR A 991 -20.76 -16.81 -29.48
CA THR A 991 -21.78 -17.01 -30.53
C THR A 991 -22.52 -15.72 -30.90
N SER A 992 -23.12 -15.66 -32.08
CA SER A 992 -23.95 -14.52 -32.52
C SER A 992 -25.18 -14.25 -31.64
N THR A 993 -25.54 -15.21 -30.78
CA THR A 993 -26.67 -15.12 -29.85
C THR A 993 -26.25 -14.77 -28.42
N SER A 994 -24.95 -14.60 -28.17
CA SER A 994 -24.41 -14.16 -26.88
C SER A 994 -24.46 -12.63 -26.77
N THR A 995 -24.71 -12.10 -25.58
CA THR A 995 -24.82 -10.66 -25.36
C THR A 995 -24.19 -10.21 -24.04
N LEU A 996 -23.33 -9.20 -24.08
CA LEU A 996 -22.89 -8.45 -22.91
C LEU A 996 -23.61 -7.10 -22.88
N GLN A 997 -24.30 -6.82 -21.77
CA GLN A 997 -25.01 -5.57 -21.57
C GLN A 997 -24.45 -4.80 -20.36
N LEU A 998 -23.80 -3.67 -20.64
CA LEU A 998 -23.18 -2.79 -19.66
C LEU A 998 -24.19 -1.75 -19.15
N THR A 999 -25.14 -2.16 -18.30
CA THR A 999 -26.09 -1.20 -17.69
C THR A 999 -25.36 -0.20 -16.77
N ASN A 1000 -24.28 -0.63 -16.12
CA ASN A 1000 -23.32 0.22 -15.42
C ASN A 1000 -21.92 0.04 -16.02
N ALA A 1001 -21.05 1.04 -15.79
CA ALA A 1001 -19.66 1.01 -16.23
C ALA A 1001 -18.90 -0.22 -15.71
N TRP A 1002 -18.03 -0.77 -16.55
CA TRP A 1002 -17.04 -1.77 -16.19
C TRP A 1002 -15.67 -1.09 -16.17
N ASN A 1003 -15.06 -0.98 -14.99
CA ASN A 1003 -13.80 -0.28 -14.78
C ASN A 1003 -12.75 -1.24 -14.25
N GLN A 1004 -12.04 -1.90 -15.16
CA GLN A 1004 -10.97 -2.84 -14.84
C GLN A 1004 -9.91 -2.78 -15.95
N ASP A 1005 -8.86 -2.00 -15.73
CA ASP A 1005 -7.81 -1.69 -16.71
C ASP A 1005 -6.97 -2.91 -17.16
N ARG A 1006 -7.12 -4.07 -16.51
CA ARG A 1006 -6.54 -5.35 -16.94
C ARG A 1006 -7.55 -6.36 -17.52
N ALA A 1007 -8.83 -5.99 -17.61
CA ALA A 1007 -9.85 -6.89 -18.11
C ALA A 1007 -9.70 -7.16 -19.61
N VAL A 1008 -9.93 -8.42 -20.01
CA VAL A 1008 -9.99 -8.85 -21.41
C VAL A 1008 -11.43 -9.01 -21.87
N LEU A 1009 -11.78 -8.34 -22.96
CA LEU A 1009 -13.06 -8.54 -23.64
C LEU A 1009 -12.85 -9.23 -24.99
N THR A 1010 -13.29 -10.47 -25.12
CA THR A 1010 -13.21 -11.23 -26.38
C THR A 1010 -14.59 -11.36 -27.02
N LEU A 1011 -14.76 -10.80 -28.21
CA LEU A 1011 -15.95 -10.98 -29.05
C LEU A 1011 -15.60 -11.88 -30.25
N ALA A 1012 -15.73 -13.19 -30.11
CA ALA A 1012 -15.63 -14.08 -31.26
C ALA A 1012 -16.86 -13.91 -32.19
N ALA A 1013 -18.04 -13.75 -31.60
CA ALA A 1013 -19.29 -13.32 -32.23
C ALA A 1013 -20.24 -12.79 -31.14
N GLY A 1014 -21.32 -12.07 -31.49
CA GLY A 1014 -22.35 -11.66 -30.53
C GLY A 1014 -22.57 -10.16 -30.45
N THR A 1015 -23.26 -9.73 -29.39
CA THR A 1015 -23.68 -8.33 -29.19
C THR A 1015 -23.05 -7.72 -27.94
N LEU A 1016 -22.42 -6.55 -28.08
CA LEU A 1016 -21.97 -5.70 -26.97
C LEU A 1016 -22.81 -4.44 -26.90
N ASP A 1017 -23.56 -4.28 -25.82
CA ASP A 1017 -24.30 -3.06 -25.50
C ASP A 1017 -23.52 -2.24 -24.46
N LEU A 1018 -22.99 -1.08 -24.89
CA LEU A 1018 -22.15 -0.19 -24.07
C LEU A 1018 -22.95 0.60 -23.03
N GLY A 1019 -24.28 0.51 -23.02
CA GLY A 1019 -25.13 1.26 -22.09
C GLY A 1019 -25.02 2.77 -22.28
N SER A 1020 -24.93 3.51 -21.18
CA SER A 1020 -24.86 4.99 -21.19
C SER A 1020 -23.62 5.59 -20.51
N ALA A 1021 -22.83 4.77 -19.81
CA ALA A 1021 -21.64 5.20 -19.08
C ALA A 1021 -20.37 4.89 -19.86
N THR A 1022 -19.25 5.50 -19.45
CA THR A 1022 -17.93 5.13 -19.93
C THR A 1022 -17.39 3.95 -19.13
N SER A 1023 -16.97 2.89 -19.83
CA SER A 1023 -16.27 1.75 -19.26
C SER A 1023 -14.79 1.78 -19.65
N THR A 1024 -13.92 1.25 -18.81
CA THR A 1024 -12.48 1.16 -19.05
C THR A 1024 -12.02 -0.28 -18.88
N ILE A 1025 -11.38 -0.84 -19.91
CA ILE A 1025 -10.84 -2.19 -19.93
C ILE A 1025 -9.41 -2.21 -20.50
N GLY A 1026 -8.67 -3.30 -20.27
CA GLY A 1026 -7.29 -3.45 -20.75
C GLY A 1026 -7.21 -3.72 -22.24
N THR A 1027 -7.77 -4.86 -22.66
CA THR A 1027 -7.71 -5.30 -24.06
C THR A 1027 -9.04 -5.79 -24.58
N MET A 1028 -9.21 -5.67 -25.89
CA MET A 1028 -10.37 -6.19 -26.60
C MET A 1028 -9.94 -6.90 -27.89
N THR A 1029 -10.56 -8.05 -28.17
CA THR A 1029 -10.47 -8.71 -29.46
C THR A 1029 -11.85 -8.88 -30.10
N ILE A 1030 -11.96 -8.66 -31.41
CA ILE A 1030 -13.20 -8.82 -32.18
C ILE A 1030 -12.90 -9.70 -33.39
N GLY A 1031 -13.59 -10.83 -33.52
CA GLY A 1031 -13.39 -11.77 -34.62
C GLY A 1031 -11.95 -12.29 -34.73
N GLY A 1032 -11.22 -12.32 -33.61
CA GLY A 1032 -9.79 -12.68 -33.55
C GLY A 1032 -8.81 -11.52 -33.84
N ASN A 1033 -9.30 -10.31 -34.12
CA ASN A 1033 -8.46 -9.13 -34.34
C ASN A 1033 -8.36 -8.28 -33.06
N ASN A 1034 -7.16 -7.81 -32.74
CA ASN A 1034 -6.95 -6.89 -31.61
C ASN A 1034 -7.52 -5.51 -31.93
N VAL A 1035 -8.26 -4.93 -31.00
CA VAL A 1035 -8.69 -3.54 -31.08
C VAL A 1035 -7.58 -2.67 -30.45
N PRO A 1036 -7.06 -1.65 -31.16
CA PRO A 1036 -6.04 -0.76 -30.62
C PRO A 1036 -6.49 -0.03 -29.35
N ALA A 1037 -5.53 0.45 -28.55
CA ALA A 1037 -5.82 1.33 -27.42
C ALA A 1037 -6.50 2.63 -27.91
N GLY A 1038 -7.50 3.09 -27.16
CA GLY A 1038 -8.29 4.27 -27.53
C GLY A 1038 -9.67 4.29 -26.89
N THR A 1039 -10.43 5.35 -27.16
CA THR A 1039 -11.82 5.47 -26.73
C THR A 1039 -12.76 5.20 -27.91
N TYR A 1040 -13.70 4.28 -27.72
CA TYR A 1040 -14.60 3.84 -28.76
C TYR A 1040 -16.06 4.03 -28.36
N THR A 1041 -16.90 4.42 -29.32
CA THR A 1041 -18.37 4.37 -29.22
C THR A 1041 -18.88 3.13 -29.95
N ALA A 1042 -20.15 2.77 -29.79
CA ALA A 1042 -20.75 1.67 -30.54
C ALA A 1042 -20.56 1.84 -32.07
N THR A 1043 -20.70 3.07 -32.57
CA THR A 1043 -20.48 3.40 -33.98
C THR A 1043 -19.03 3.21 -34.40
N SER A 1044 -18.06 3.65 -33.60
CA SER A 1044 -16.64 3.52 -33.97
C SER A 1044 -16.10 2.09 -33.83
N LEU A 1045 -16.64 1.28 -32.90
CA LEU A 1045 -16.37 -0.17 -32.87
C LEU A 1045 -16.92 -0.86 -34.12
N GLY A 1046 -18.16 -0.54 -34.53
CA GLY A 1046 -18.76 -1.08 -35.75
C GLY A 1046 -17.99 -0.72 -37.03
N ALA A 1047 -17.39 0.48 -37.07
CA ALA A 1047 -16.61 0.95 -38.21
C ALA A 1047 -15.28 0.21 -38.42
N LEU A 1048 -14.78 -0.53 -37.41
CA LEU A 1048 -13.56 -1.35 -37.54
C LEU A 1048 -13.75 -2.52 -38.51
N GLY A 1049 -14.98 -2.98 -38.73
CA GLY A 1049 -15.28 -4.07 -39.66
C GLY A 1049 -14.85 -5.47 -39.20
N TYR A 1050 -14.43 -5.63 -37.94
CA TYR A 1050 -13.93 -6.90 -37.38
C TYR A 1050 -15.03 -7.91 -37.02
N GLY A 1051 -16.32 -7.56 -37.20
CA GLY A 1051 -17.48 -8.38 -36.83
C GLY A 1051 -18.15 -7.94 -35.52
N GLY A 1052 -19.19 -8.66 -35.10
CA GLY A 1052 -19.98 -8.34 -33.90
C GLY A 1052 -21.11 -7.33 -34.13
N THR A 1053 -21.95 -7.12 -33.11
CA THR A 1053 -23.04 -6.13 -33.10
C THR A 1053 -22.86 -5.22 -31.90
N PHE A 1054 -22.92 -3.90 -32.11
CA PHE A 1054 -22.66 -2.91 -31.07
C PHE A 1054 -23.87 -1.99 -30.89
N SER A 1055 -24.20 -1.67 -29.64
CA SER A 1055 -25.26 -0.71 -29.30
C SER A 1055 -24.89 0.11 -28.05
N GLY A 1056 -25.75 1.05 -27.69
CA GLY A 1056 -25.55 1.93 -26.53
C GLY A 1056 -25.03 3.31 -26.91
N SER A 1057 -25.20 4.25 -25.97
CA SER A 1057 -24.75 5.65 -26.06
C SER A 1057 -23.46 5.93 -25.28
N GLY A 1058 -23.03 4.99 -24.44
CA GLY A 1058 -21.77 5.06 -23.69
C GLY A 1058 -20.52 4.87 -24.55
N SER A 1059 -19.37 4.84 -23.88
CA SER A 1059 -18.06 4.63 -24.52
C SER A 1059 -17.24 3.55 -23.81
N LEU A 1060 -16.30 2.96 -24.56
CA LEU A 1060 -15.35 1.97 -24.07
C LEU A 1060 -13.93 2.51 -24.26
N VAL A 1061 -13.20 2.69 -23.17
CA VAL A 1061 -11.78 3.02 -23.17
C VAL A 1061 -11.00 1.71 -23.09
N ILE A 1062 -10.14 1.48 -24.08
CA ILE A 1062 -9.19 0.36 -24.13
C ILE A 1062 -7.82 0.96 -23.83
N THR A 1063 -7.20 0.55 -22.73
CA THR A 1063 -5.91 1.14 -22.30
C THR A 1063 -4.74 0.58 -23.10
N GLY A 1064 -4.86 -0.65 -23.63
CA GLY A 1064 -3.77 -1.35 -24.30
C GLY A 1064 -2.86 -2.11 -23.33
N ASP A 1065 -3.18 -2.09 -22.03
CA ASP A 1065 -2.52 -2.90 -21.03
C ASP A 1065 -2.93 -4.37 -21.25
N MET A 1066 -2.02 -5.17 -21.81
CA MET A 1066 -2.25 -6.60 -22.00
C MET A 1066 -2.25 -7.30 -20.63
N PRO A 1067 -3.21 -8.20 -20.37
CA PRO A 1067 -3.23 -9.04 -19.16
C PRO A 1067 -1.94 -9.83 -18.98
#